data_AF-A0A2P7SLP2-F1
#
_entry.id   AF-A0A2P7SLP2-F1
#
_cell.length_a   1.000
_cell.length_b   1.000
_cell.length_c   1.000
_cell.angle_alpha   90.00
_cell.angle_beta   90.00
_cell.angle_gamma   90.00
#
_symmetry.space_group_name_H-M   'P 1'
#
loop_
_entity.id
_entity.type
_entity.pdbx_description
1 polymer ?
#
loop_
_entity_poly.entity_id
_entity_poly.type
_entity_poly.pdbx_seq_one_letter_code
_entity_poly.pdbx_strand_id
1 'polypeptide(L)'
;MRNVEHRSAGHRSDAGRFEATGVRFAGKGRFDGGMGDVLPFAVRRPGAATLSAPVHPGSGHSHRLEAFASPVPHDQPTYPLADGLAIAGASRAILPSARVAIPEQADNRDPDIERDGPQPVRLPRWPMHGRSWDRARPAEAPGRRRGRDTMYRPFLKAAAEACSDPESQTLTPGIVRFTLEYREAPDPKTERDKLSRIIGGDRFAFFPLPPGEDPLIHVLQFPGVIRQQSAGFLFDVAQGLVGDCGLVSCVPDVDPGWITDDELGHQAPESVGGIVWTLCRSHAPAPQAPRWAVSAVRADRAWEAFGTTGQGIVIGQPDTGVADHRELDGAIDIRRGTDTLAGGGLPIDPLSPTMASPGHGTATSSAAVSRPSMAIVGAAPGATLVPIRCTNSVIIGSGAAVAAAIDHARLAGCHIVTMSLGGPIEGADLRRAIDRAVKAGMIVLAAAGNCVHAVLYPAWDANVIAVAAVDADDRAWRGTSHGPKVDISAPGENVYVARRHWPADADKSLVEPGQGTSFAVAIAAGCAALWLSRHSPDAVQAEAEKRGVSVQELFRAAIKATARRPENWPSQSLGAGVVDAEQLLGLPLARVSRPVPSTDANPGRSMLEGVADAERFLAEAGFLALDRRQRTDPTRVGALESAAAPRPSQALEAAIRRSGGGELPAERSARSAAVAPLTPYIGPRKPSAKILAQGAVATGASSASRAASVREGKKALLDRIESVLKSQVAQKRRRADADRIRHEIMSQAERVIDSWAHGTAIPADVLGAARSTAEMIVRITDRPAVPVVEGSIDLDRPELALWAGELEPAHKLLKPLIDAVGRIDIGRPDGHVHVGTGTVIGDGLIMTNRHVIEAFCEPIPSSDGTQKFLLNAPVSICFDEAALDESRRFVVKDVLTAGPWRIGEVADVGKLDIAVLEVETTNAAGARLPAPAPSGRLPVEAGNRSGLVVVGYPARPVLSADTATGETADPWAQVQDVFDDAYGTKHLSVGRIVNKPGEIVGDERGWAFTHDATTLAGNSGAAVISLRRPYRIGGLHFGGQALRQNFAHDLSAIRTVVRDERQMLDLAAFGGFLDIP
;
A
#
# COMPACT_ATOMS: atom_id res chain seq x y z
N MET A 1 -28.95 -38.89 47.97
CA MET A 1 -30.41 -39.13 48.00
C MET A 1 -30.93 -38.62 46.65
N ARG A 2 -31.52 -39.46 45.79
CA ARG A 2 -32.91 -39.96 45.81
C ARG A 2 -33.95 -38.81 45.68
N ASN A 3 -34.88 -38.81 44.73
CA ASN A 3 -35.09 -39.73 43.56
C ASN A 3 -36.11 -39.16 42.55
N VAL A 4 -36.21 -39.79 41.35
CA VAL A 4 -37.40 -39.84 40.44
C VAL A 4 -37.80 -38.55 39.67
N GLU A 5 -38.28 -38.55 38.41
CA GLU A 5 -38.00 -39.24 37.11
C GLU A 5 -38.99 -38.62 36.05
N HIS A 6 -39.02 -38.87 34.72
CA HIS A 6 -38.49 -39.94 33.87
C HIS A 6 -38.28 -39.54 32.37
N ARG A 7 -37.92 -40.54 31.57
CA ARG A 7 -38.00 -40.78 30.09
C ARG A 7 -39.32 -40.38 29.38
N SER A 8 -39.46 -40.36 28.04
CA SER A 8 -38.55 -40.44 26.87
C SER A 8 -39.30 -40.11 25.56
N ALA A 9 -38.62 -40.07 24.41
CA ALA A 9 -39.18 -39.79 23.08
C ALA A 9 -40.17 -40.84 22.51
N GLY A 10 -40.97 -40.42 21.53
CA GLY A 10 -41.82 -41.23 20.65
C GLY A 10 -41.75 -40.70 19.20
N HIS A 11 -42.11 -41.53 18.22
CA HIS A 11 -41.86 -41.28 16.79
C HIS A 11 -42.86 -42.09 15.92
N ARG A 12 -43.06 -41.73 14.63
CA ARG A 12 -43.92 -42.42 13.62
C ARG A 12 -45.45 -42.29 13.83
N SER A 13 -46.35 -42.44 12.83
CA SER A 13 -46.26 -42.47 11.34
C SER A 13 -47.68 -42.36 10.69
N ASP A 14 -47.72 -42.47 9.34
CA ASP A 14 -48.83 -43.00 8.51
C ASP A 14 -50.02 -42.12 8.10
N ALA A 15 -49.79 -41.38 7.01
CA ALA A 15 -50.47 -41.51 5.72
C ALA A 15 -51.92 -42.06 5.61
N GLY A 16 -52.78 -41.24 4.97
CA GLY A 16 -53.52 -41.68 3.78
C GLY A 16 -55.05 -41.70 3.83
N ARG A 17 -55.70 -41.03 2.86
CA ARG A 17 -56.97 -41.45 2.24
C ARG A 17 -57.27 -40.72 0.92
N PHE A 18 -58.21 -41.27 0.17
CA PHE A 18 -58.54 -40.94 -1.22
C PHE A 18 -59.66 -39.88 -1.38
N GLU A 19 -59.81 -39.47 -2.63
CA GLU A 19 -60.88 -38.70 -3.29
C GLU A 19 -62.32 -38.95 -2.82
N ALA A 20 -63.23 -37.98 -3.01
CA ALA A 20 -64.19 -37.99 -4.15
C ALA A 20 -65.29 -36.89 -4.08
N THR A 21 -65.88 -36.57 -5.26
CA THR A 21 -67.10 -35.74 -5.53
C THR A 21 -67.00 -34.22 -5.28
N GLY A 22 -67.55 -33.32 -6.12
CA GLY A 22 -68.18 -33.43 -7.45
C GLY A 22 -68.28 -32.03 -8.14
N VAL A 23 -68.18 -31.88 -9.48
CA VAL A 23 -69.27 -31.97 -10.50
C VAL A 23 -70.13 -30.68 -10.62
N ARG A 24 -70.42 -30.02 -11.77
CA ARG A 24 -69.98 -30.07 -13.21
C ARG A 24 -70.58 -28.86 -14.02
N PHE A 25 -69.98 -28.53 -15.20
CA PHE A 25 -70.57 -27.85 -16.40
C PHE A 25 -71.05 -26.37 -16.30
N ALA A 26 -71.14 -25.54 -17.37
CA ALA A 26 -70.72 -25.54 -18.81
C ALA A 26 -70.87 -24.07 -19.37
N GLY A 27 -70.45 -23.67 -20.59
CA GLY A 27 -69.62 -24.29 -21.66
C GLY A 27 -70.02 -23.89 -23.11
N LYS A 28 -69.02 -23.63 -24.00
CA LYS A 28 -69.10 -23.17 -25.43
C LYS A 28 -69.32 -21.65 -25.64
N GLY A 29 -68.91 -21.01 -26.76
CA GLY A 29 -68.27 -21.54 -27.99
C GLY A 29 -67.63 -20.45 -28.91
N ARG A 30 -67.33 -20.80 -30.18
CA ARG A 30 -66.73 -19.91 -31.21
C ARG A 30 -67.78 -19.07 -31.96
N PHE A 31 -67.35 -18.00 -32.65
CA PHE A 31 -67.89 -17.60 -33.97
C PHE A 31 -66.86 -16.79 -34.79
N ASP A 32 -67.03 -16.75 -36.12
CA ASP A 32 -66.19 -16.07 -37.12
C ASP A 32 -66.97 -14.97 -37.88
N GLY A 33 -66.26 -13.98 -38.44
CA GLY A 33 -66.64 -13.31 -39.70
C GLY A 33 -67.29 -11.91 -39.66
N GLY A 34 -66.77 -10.98 -40.48
CA GLY A 34 -67.36 -9.67 -40.79
C GLY A 34 -66.39 -8.76 -41.59
N MET A 35 -66.81 -8.20 -42.73
CA MET A 35 -65.97 -7.40 -43.66
C MET A 35 -66.20 -5.89 -43.55
N GLY A 36 -65.25 -5.07 -44.05
CA GLY A 36 -65.41 -3.61 -44.22
C GLY A 36 -64.16 -2.88 -44.73
N ASP A 37 -64.01 -2.77 -46.06
CA ASP A 37 -62.95 -2.00 -46.77
C ASP A 37 -63.12 -0.45 -46.61
N VAL A 38 -62.26 0.50 -47.04
CA VAL A 38 -61.30 0.60 -48.17
C VAL A 38 -60.12 1.56 -47.87
N LEU A 39 -58.89 1.12 -48.20
CA LEU A 39 -57.67 1.77 -48.82
C LEU A 39 -57.63 3.30 -49.22
N PRO A 40 -56.48 3.90 -49.71
CA PRO A 40 -55.15 3.32 -50.12
C PRO A 40 -53.83 4.14 -49.80
N PHE A 41 -52.68 3.55 -50.20
CA PHE A 41 -51.33 4.11 -50.51
C PHE A 41 -50.41 4.65 -49.37
N ALA A 42 -49.06 4.56 -49.41
CA ALA A 42 -48.15 3.54 -49.99
C ALA A 42 -46.63 3.69 -49.62
N VAL A 43 -46.02 2.58 -49.15
CA VAL A 43 -44.78 1.93 -49.68
C VAL A 43 -43.36 2.60 -49.57
N ARG A 44 -42.37 1.73 -49.24
CA ARG A 44 -40.87 1.78 -49.44
C ARG A 44 -39.92 2.53 -48.47
N ARG A 45 -39.20 1.71 -47.68
CA ARG A 45 -37.71 1.65 -47.62
C ARG A 45 -37.21 0.80 -48.84
N PRO A 46 -35.92 0.74 -49.28
CA PRO A 46 -34.67 0.78 -48.48
C PRO A 46 -33.43 1.43 -49.17
N GLY A 47 -32.22 1.22 -48.61
CA GLY A 47 -30.91 1.41 -49.27
C GLY A 47 -29.75 1.36 -48.27
N ALA A 48 -28.59 0.76 -48.63
CA ALA A 48 -27.43 0.62 -47.73
C ALA A 48 -26.08 0.48 -48.46
N ALA A 49 -24.98 0.76 -47.74
CA ALA A 49 -23.56 0.61 -48.13
C ALA A 49 -23.07 1.59 -49.24
N THR A 50 -21.77 1.84 -49.49
CA THR A 50 -20.50 1.19 -49.07
C THR A 50 -19.35 2.20 -48.83
N LEU A 51 -18.39 1.83 -47.95
CA LEU A 51 -16.91 2.04 -48.02
C LEU A 51 -16.31 3.32 -48.64
N SER A 52 -15.43 3.99 -47.87
CA SER A 52 -14.00 4.32 -48.20
C SER A 52 -13.51 5.64 -47.57
N ALA A 53 -12.21 5.71 -47.30
CA ALA A 53 -11.43 6.92 -46.95
C ALA A 53 -10.16 6.93 -47.85
N PRO A 54 -9.20 7.89 -47.78
CA PRO A 54 -9.10 9.10 -46.95
C PRO A 54 -8.69 10.37 -47.78
N VAL A 55 -7.97 11.32 -47.14
CA VAL A 55 -7.10 12.41 -47.68
C VAL A 55 -7.62 13.87 -47.59
N HIS A 56 -6.70 14.73 -47.12
CA HIS A 56 -6.66 16.19 -46.93
C HIS A 56 -6.66 17.03 -48.25
N PRO A 57 -6.57 18.38 -48.22
CA PRO A 57 -7.13 19.36 -47.28
C PRO A 57 -7.75 20.64 -47.94
N GLY A 58 -8.41 21.48 -47.13
CA GLY A 58 -8.08 22.92 -47.11
C GLY A 58 -8.96 23.95 -47.84
N SER A 59 -8.92 25.18 -47.31
CA SER A 59 -9.46 26.46 -47.83
C SER A 59 -10.99 26.61 -47.94
N GLY A 60 -11.52 27.73 -47.44
CA GLY A 60 -12.97 27.98 -47.30
C GLY A 60 -13.32 29.33 -46.67
N HIS A 61 -12.84 30.42 -47.27
CA HIS A 61 -13.23 31.81 -47.00
C HIS A 61 -14.73 32.07 -47.36
N SER A 62 -15.46 33.08 -46.87
CA SER A 62 -15.21 34.16 -45.89
C SER A 62 -16.53 34.94 -45.59
N HIS A 63 -16.41 36.16 -45.02
CA HIS A 63 -17.44 37.21 -44.79
C HIS A 63 -18.22 37.10 -43.46
N ARG A 64 -18.35 38.16 -42.63
CA ARG A 64 -18.00 39.61 -42.67
C ARG A 64 -17.34 39.97 -41.30
N LEU A 65 -16.28 40.79 -41.14
CA LEU A 65 -16.06 42.22 -41.49
C LEU A 65 -17.12 43.16 -40.86
N GLU A 66 -16.81 44.24 -40.14
CA GLU A 66 -15.62 45.12 -39.97
C GLU A 66 -15.49 45.53 -38.46
N ALA A 67 -14.50 46.25 -37.90
CA ALA A 67 -13.29 46.91 -38.41
C ALA A 67 -12.21 47.09 -37.28
N PHE A 68 -10.93 46.83 -37.62
CA PHE A 68 -9.73 47.73 -37.57
C PHE A 68 -9.43 48.66 -36.35
N ALA A 69 -8.16 48.92 -35.93
CA ALA A 69 -6.82 48.54 -36.45
C ALA A 69 -5.70 48.48 -35.37
N SER A 70 -4.52 47.96 -35.74
CA SER A 70 -3.27 47.76 -34.95
C SER A 70 -2.23 48.89 -35.19
N PRO A 71 -0.87 48.82 -34.97
CA PRO A 71 0.06 47.72 -34.60
C PRO A 71 1.18 48.02 -33.56
N VAL A 72 2.14 47.08 -33.42
CA VAL A 72 3.37 47.05 -32.57
C VAL A 72 4.54 47.86 -33.16
N PRO A 73 5.63 48.17 -32.41
CA PRO A 73 6.86 47.35 -32.50
C PRO A 73 7.71 47.23 -31.19
N HIS A 74 8.91 46.62 -31.30
CA HIS A 74 9.92 46.42 -30.24
C HIS A 74 10.63 47.72 -29.78
N ASP A 75 11.24 47.73 -28.57
CA ASP A 75 12.71 47.75 -28.41
C ASP A 75 13.21 47.60 -26.95
N GLN A 76 14.54 47.47 -26.74
CA GLN A 76 15.22 47.53 -25.43
C GLN A 76 15.37 48.99 -24.91
N PRO A 77 15.78 49.17 -23.64
CA PRO A 77 17.03 49.91 -23.45
C PRO A 77 17.96 49.38 -22.33
N THR A 78 19.22 49.81 -22.40
CA THR A 78 20.30 49.59 -21.41
C THR A 78 20.45 50.76 -20.43
N TYR A 79 21.30 50.57 -19.40
CA TYR A 79 21.67 51.56 -18.38
C TYR A 79 22.22 52.90 -18.92
N PRO A 80 22.12 53.95 -18.09
CA PRO A 80 23.22 54.91 -17.92
C PRO A 80 23.73 55.04 -16.47
N LEU A 81 24.97 55.51 -16.33
CA LEU A 81 25.58 56.05 -15.10
C LEU A 81 25.22 57.57 -14.99
N ALA A 82 25.55 58.38 -13.96
CA ALA A 82 26.46 58.26 -12.81
C ALA A 82 26.03 59.22 -11.65
N ASP A 83 26.99 59.56 -10.76
CA ASP A 83 27.01 60.62 -9.73
C ASP A 83 26.16 60.41 -8.43
N GLY A 84 26.68 60.67 -7.21
CA GLY A 84 28.03 61.11 -6.85
C GLY A 84 28.37 61.10 -5.33
N LEU A 85 29.62 61.47 -5.06
CA LEU A 85 30.41 61.68 -3.80
C LEU A 85 29.69 61.92 -2.43
N ALA A 86 30.31 61.72 -1.24
CA ALA A 86 31.53 61.01 -0.78
C ALA A 86 31.69 61.12 0.78
N ILE A 87 32.81 60.60 1.34
CA ILE A 87 33.37 60.84 2.72
C ILE A 87 32.60 60.14 3.87
N ALA A 88 33.19 59.41 4.83
CA ALA A 88 34.53 58.79 5.05
C ALA A 88 34.38 57.73 6.20
N GLY A 89 35.33 56.84 6.51
CA GLY A 89 36.62 56.46 5.89
C GLY A 89 37.51 55.64 6.85
N ALA A 90 38.52 54.95 6.30
CA ALA A 90 39.58 54.18 7.01
C ALA A 90 39.15 52.91 7.82
N SER A 91 39.89 51.79 7.85
CA SER A 91 41.08 51.43 7.06
C SER A 91 41.35 49.92 6.96
N ARG A 92 42.18 49.57 5.96
CA ARG A 92 42.89 48.29 5.69
C ARG A 92 43.71 47.77 6.89
N ALA A 93 44.18 46.52 6.97
CA ALA A 93 43.90 45.23 6.30
C ALA A 93 44.80 44.13 6.98
N ILE A 94 45.21 43.09 6.22
CA ILE A 94 46.34 42.12 6.43
C ILE A 94 45.92 40.68 6.80
N LEU A 95 46.11 39.78 5.81
CA LEU A 95 46.39 38.34 5.91
C LEU A 95 47.94 38.14 5.84
N PRO A 96 48.55 36.96 6.10
CA PRO A 96 47.98 35.62 6.39
C PRO A 96 48.71 34.78 7.50
N SER A 97 48.24 33.54 7.68
CA SER A 97 49.04 32.29 7.81
C SER A 97 49.60 31.75 9.15
N ALA A 98 49.53 30.39 9.23
CA ALA A 98 50.53 29.44 9.75
C ALA A 98 50.55 28.94 11.23
N ARG A 99 50.02 27.72 11.39
CA ARG A 99 50.61 26.52 12.06
C ARG A 99 50.93 26.46 13.58
N VAL A 100 50.19 25.54 14.23
CA VAL A 100 50.67 24.39 15.06
C VAL A 100 51.66 24.63 16.22
N ALA A 101 51.19 24.43 17.46
CA ALA A 101 51.76 23.48 18.46
C ALA A 101 50.84 23.32 19.70
N ILE A 102 50.98 22.21 20.44
CA ILE A 102 50.47 21.97 21.81
C ILE A 102 51.67 21.42 22.62
N PRO A 103 51.84 21.76 23.91
CA PRO A 103 51.51 20.83 25.03
C PRO A 103 50.64 21.54 26.11
N GLU A 104 49.69 20.90 26.80
CA GLU A 104 49.76 19.72 27.70
C GLU A 104 50.33 20.05 29.10
N GLN A 105 49.51 19.84 30.14
CA GLN A 105 49.95 19.70 31.54
C GLN A 105 48.88 18.96 32.36
N ALA A 106 49.30 18.18 33.36
CA ALA A 106 48.45 17.42 34.28
C ALA A 106 49.17 17.22 35.63
N ASP A 107 48.41 16.93 36.69
CA ASP A 107 48.91 16.53 38.03
C ASP A 107 47.79 15.67 38.69
N ASN A 108 48.03 14.38 38.99
CA ASN A 108 48.52 13.80 40.26
C ASN A 108 47.45 13.71 41.38
N ARG A 109 47.37 12.66 42.22
CA ARG A 109 48.04 11.32 42.31
C ARG A 109 47.11 10.41 43.18
N ASP A 110 47.41 9.30 43.88
CA ASP A 110 48.59 8.49 44.29
C ASP A 110 48.03 7.13 44.83
N PRO A 111 48.81 6.04 45.03
CA PRO A 111 50.06 5.60 44.40
C PRO A 111 49.78 4.33 43.49
N ASP A 112 50.31 3.08 43.56
CA ASP A 112 51.35 2.42 44.38
C ASP A 112 51.92 1.09 43.80
N ILE A 113 52.99 0.62 44.45
CA ILE A 113 53.67 -0.71 44.61
C ILE A 113 52.89 -1.97 44.16
N GLU A 114 53.44 -3.03 43.50
CA GLU A 114 54.76 -3.46 42.93
C GLU A 114 54.53 -4.76 42.05
N ARG A 115 55.44 -5.55 41.42
CA ARG A 115 56.93 -5.69 41.28
C ARG A 115 57.33 -6.47 39.99
N ASP A 116 58.64 -6.67 39.78
CA ASP A 116 59.28 -7.28 38.58
C ASP A 116 59.53 -8.82 38.58
N GLY A 117 59.85 -9.41 37.40
CA GLY A 117 60.44 -10.77 37.27
C GLY A 117 60.44 -11.38 35.83
N PRO A 118 61.56 -11.90 35.24
CA PRO A 118 61.61 -12.25 33.80
C PRO A 118 61.98 -13.71 33.38
N GLN A 119 61.44 -14.17 32.22
CA GLN A 119 62.03 -14.98 31.09
C GLN A 119 62.83 -16.32 31.36
N PRO A 120 63.08 -17.24 30.38
CA PRO A 120 62.30 -17.74 29.20
C PRO A 120 62.39 -19.31 29.03
N VAL A 121 62.30 -19.82 27.77
CA VAL A 121 62.63 -21.19 27.22
C VAL A 121 61.41 -22.08 26.81
N ARG A 122 61.63 -23.13 25.98
CA ARG A 122 60.70 -23.64 24.93
C ARG A 122 60.40 -25.17 24.94
N LEU A 123 59.14 -25.51 24.59
CA LEU A 123 58.66 -26.73 23.85
C LEU A 123 58.74 -28.13 24.54
N PRO A 124 58.00 -29.19 24.10
CA PRO A 124 56.83 -29.28 23.18
C PRO A 124 55.64 -30.23 23.57
N ARG A 125 54.50 -30.08 22.86
CA ARG A 125 53.49 -31.10 22.42
C ARG A 125 52.42 -31.74 23.36
N TRP A 126 51.16 -31.39 23.03
CA TRP A 126 49.97 -32.27 22.83
C TRP A 126 49.11 -32.75 24.04
N PRO A 127 47.83 -33.17 23.85
CA PRO A 127 46.67 -32.32 24.21
C PRO A 127 45.67 -32.91 25.22
N MET A 128 44.69 -32.09 25.66
CA MET A 128 43.23 -32.36 25.61
C MET A 128 42.42 -31.14 26.13
N HIS A 129 41.12 -31.11 25.79
CA HIS A 129 40.11 -30.04 25.97
C HIS A 129 40.23 -29.00 27.12
N GLY A 130 40.03 -27.72 26.77
CA GLY A 130 39.72 -26.60 27.67
C GLY A 130 39.03 -25.46 26.90
N ARG A 131 38.22 -24.62 27.55
CA ARG A 131 37.52 -23.45 26.95
C ARG A 131 38.31 -22.14 27.15
N SER A 132 37.78 -21.06 26.57
CA SER A 132 38.23 -19.65 26.57
C SER A 132 39.57 -19.34 25.88
N TRP A 133 39.48 -18.49 24.86
CA TRP A 133 40.56 -17.59 24.43
C TRP A 133 39.93 -16.29 23.91
N ASP A 134 40.11 -15.20 24.66
CA ASP A 134 39.93 -13.86 24.11
C ASP A 134 40.87 -13.66 22.92
N ARG A 135 40.36 -13.05 21.85
CA ARG A 135 41.21 -12.53 20.77
C ARG A 135 41.41 -11.05 20.98
N ALA A 136 42.67 -10.66 21.18
CA ALA A 136 43.07 -9.26 21.24
C ALA A 136 42.60 -8.50 19.99
N ARG A 137 42.17 -7.25 20.18
CA ARG A 137 41.89 -6.34 19.06
C ARG A 137 43.18 -6.10 18.26
N PRO A 138 43.17 -6.21 16.92
CA PRO A 138 44.19 -5.59 16.10
C PRO A 138 44.22 -4.08 16.39
N ALA A 139 45.40 -3.46 16.40
CA ALA A 139 45.51 -2.01 16.58
C ALA A 139 44.85 -1.28 15.39
N GLU A 140 43.95 -0.32 15.69
CA GLU A 140 43.31 0.48 14.66
C GLU A 140 44.36 1.38 13.97
N ALA A 141 44.50 1.25 12.65
CA ALA A 141 45.29 2.20 11.88
C ALA A 141 44.59 3.57 11.87
N PRO A 142 45.27 4.69 12.21
CA PRO A 142 44.65 6.01 12.31
C PRO A 142 44.33 6.59 10.92
N GLY A 143 43.24 6.11 10.30
CA GLY A 143 42.85 6.51 8.95
C GLY A 143 41.36 6.32 8.67
N ARG A 144 40.66 7.44 8.43
CA ARG A 144 39.29 7.52 7.89
C ARG A 144 38.16 6.97 8.78
N ARG A 145 37.87 7.68 9.88
CA ARG A 145 36.46 7.90 10.27
C ARG A 145 35.76 8.76 9.19
N ARG A 146 35.37 8.17 8.06
CA ARG A 146 34.22 8.68 7.29
C ARG A 146 32.98 8.15 8.03
N GLY A 147 32.28 9.04 8.73
CA GLY A 147 31.07 8.69 9.48
C GLY A 147 29.99 8.13 8.56
N ARG A 148 29.15 7.22 9.09
CA ARG A 148 28.00 6.68 8.34
C ARG A 148 26.81 7.66 8.34
N ASP A 149 26.92 8.76 9.08
CA ASP A 149 25.92 9.82 9.28
C ASP A 149 25.65 10.66 8.02
N THR A 150 26.39 10.45 6.92
CA THR A 150 26.50 11.44 5.83
C THR A 150 25.58 11.24 4.64
N MET A 151 24.49 10.45 4.75
CA MET A 151 23.59 10.18 3.62
C MET A 151 22.38 11.12 3.51
N TYR A 152 21.89 11.70 4.62
CA TYR A 152 20.78 12.64 4.56
C TYR A 152 21.17 14.01 3.99
N ARG A 153 22.38 14.51 4.26
CA ARG A 153 22.83 15.83 3.75
C ARG A 153 22.90 15.90 2.22
N PRO A 154 23.49 14.92 1.49
CA PRO A 154 23.47 14.90 0.02
C PRO A 154 22.04 14.88 -0.54
N PHE A 155 21.13 14.13 0.09
CA PHE A 155 19.71 14.11 -0.30
C PHE A 155 19.03 15.46 -0.11
N LEU A 156 19.18 16.09 1.06
CA LEU A 156 18.63 17.44 1.32
C LEU A 156 19.24 18.50 0.38
N LYS A 157 20.55 18.39 0.07
CA LYS A 157 21.21 19.27 -0.91
C LYS A 157 20.60 19.14 -2.30
N ALA A 158 20.40 17.90 -2.77
CA ALA A 158 19.77 17.63 -4.06
C ALA A 158 18.30 18.06 -4.08
N ALA A 159 17.57 17.94 -2.96
CA ALA A 159 16.23 18.50 -2.81
C ALA A 159 16.25 20.03 -2.92
N ALA A 160 17.22 20.74 -2.33
CA ALA A 160 17.36 22.19 -2.52
C ALA A 160 17.69 22.55 -3.99
N GLU A 161 18.58 21.79 -4.64
CA GLU A 161 18.94 21.99 -6.05
C GLU A 161 17.79 21.68 -7.02
N ALA A 162 16.85 20.81 -6.64
CA ALA A 162 15.64 20.47 -7.39
C ALA A 162 14.40 21.30 -6.99
N CYS A 163 14.43 22.03 -5.87
CA CYS A 163 13.33 22.86 -5.38
C CYS A 163 13.01 23.96 -6.42
N SER A 164 11.75 24.07 -6.85
CA SER A 164 11.33 25.04 -7.86
C SER A 164 11.06 26.42 -7.25
N ASP A 165 10.27 26.47 -6.17
CA ASP A 165 9.83 27.69 -5.48
C ASP A 165 10.16 27.60 -3.98
N PRO A 166 11.30 28.19 -3.54
CA PRO A 166 11.74 28.09 -2.15
C PRO A 166 11.02 29.04 -1.17
N GLU A 167 10.13 29.93 -1.63
CA GLU A 167 9.34 30.79 -0.73
C GLU A 167 7.88 30.32 -0.60
N SER A 168 7.43 29.35 -1.41
CA SER A 168 6.07 28.82 -1.32
C SER A 168 5.81 28.09 0.00
N GLN A 169 4.77 28.56 0.69
CA GLN A 169 4.21 27.95 1.90
C GLN A 169 3.00 27.04 1.59
N THR A 170 2.70 26.77 0.31
CA THR A 170 1.56 25.91 -0.07
C THR A 170 1.80 24.47 0.40
N LEU A 171 0.81 23.88 1.07
CA LEU A 171 0.93 22.52 1.65
C LEU A 171 0.60 21.44 0.62
N THR A 172 1.23 21.55 -0.56
CA THR A 172 1.04 20.66 -1.71
C THR A 172 1.34 19.20 -1.30
N PRO A 173 0.46 18.23 -1.61
CA PRO A 173 0.71 16.82 -1.30
C PRO A 173 1.87 16.23 -2.11
N GLY A 174 2.48 15.17 -1.59
CA GLY A 174 3.46 14.35 -2.33
C GLY A 174 4.82 15.01 -2.59
N ILE A 175 5.14 16.14 -1.94
CA ILE A 175 6.49 16.72 -1.98
C ILE A 175 7.33 16.28 -0.77
N VAL A 176 8.65 16.50 -0.84
CA VAL A 176 9.54 16.31 0.32
C VAL A 176 9.29 17.42 1.35
N ARG A 177 8.78 17.03 2.52
CA ARG A 177 8.40 17.90 3.65
C ARG A 177 8.71 17.23 4.98
N PHE A 178 9.04 18.06 5.98
CA PHE A 178 9.23 17.68 7.37
C PHE A 178 8.55 18.71 8.29
N THR A 179 7.84 18.23 9.31
CA THR A 179 7.42 19.04 10.46
C THR A 179 8.50 18.97 11.54
N LEU A 180 8.96 20.11 12.04
CA LEU A 180 10.01 20.25 13.06
C LEU A 180 9.39 20.80 14.35
N GLU A 181 9.59 20.10 15.47
CA GLU A 181 9.15 20.53 16.80
C GLU A 181 10.34 21.03 17.63
N TYR A 182 10.31 22.30 18.01
CA TYR A 182 11.34 22.95 18.83
C TYR A 182 10.94 22.97 20.31
N ARG A 183 11.94 22.91 21.19
CA ARG A 183 11.75 23.02 22.65
C ARG A 183 11.40 24.45 23.10
N GLU A 184 11.99 25.42 22.40
CA GLU A 184 11.83 26.86 22.61
C GLU A 184 11.68 27.51 21.23
N ALA A 185 11.03 28.67 21.15
CA ALA A 185 10.77 29.34 19.87
C ALA A 185 12.09 29.74 19.18
N PRO A 186 12.42 29.22 17.99
CA PRO A 186 13.63 29.62 17.28
C PRO A 186 13.47 31.04 16.72
N ASP A 187 14.58 31.79 16.61
CA ASP A 187 14.62 32.94 15.71
C ASP A 187 14.56 32.41 14.26
N PRO A 188 13.52 32.72 13.46
CA PRO A 188 13.32 32.07 12.16
C PRO A 188 14.46 32.35 11.17
N LYS A 189 15.14 33.50 11.30
CA LYS A 189 16.28 33.84 10.45
C LYS A 189 17.51 33.02 10.83
N THR A 190 17.91 33.03 12.10
CA THR A 190 19.07 32.28 12.61
C THR A 190 18.93 30.78 12.35
N GLU A 191 17.71 30.25 12.45
CA GLU A 191 17.44 28.85 12.16
C GLU A 191 17.41 28.55 10.65
N ARG A 192 16.90 29.45 9.79
CA ARG A 192 17.05 29.34 8.32
C ARG A 192 18.54 29.38 7.91
N ASP A 193 19.34 30.27 8.50
CA ASP A 193 20.80 30.35 8.29
C ASP A 193 21.56 29.10 8.82
N LYS A 194 20.98 28.35 9.76
CA LYS A 194 21.49 27.07 10.27
C LYS A 194 21.09 25.91 9.35
N LEU A 195 19.82 25.84 8.94
CA LEU A 195 19.31 24.89 7.95
C LEU A 195 20.08 24.99 6.63
N SER A 196 20.33 26.19 6.09
CA SER A 196 21.10 26.37 4.85
C SER A 196 22.52 25.78 4.92
N ARG A 197 23.16 25.81 6.10
CA ARG A 197 24.48 25.17 6.33
C ARG A 197 24.40 23.66 6.51
N ILE A 198 23.30 23.15 7.08
CA ILE A 198 23.04 21.71 7.27
C ILE A 198 22.74 21.02 5.92
N ILE A 199 21.92 21.70 5.11
CA ILE A 199 21.44 21.29 3.78
C ILE A 199 22.53 21.49 2.72
N GLY A 200 23.34 22.55 2.82
CA GLY A 200 24.33 22.90 1.80
C GLY A 200 23.74 23.66 0.60
N GLY A 201 22.64 24.38 0.83
CA GLY A 201 21.89 25.19 -0.13
C GLY A 201 20.77 25.94 0.59
N ASP A 202 20.31 27.06 0.03
CA ASP A 202 19.32 27.99 0.60
C ASP A 202 17.90 27.83 0.02
N ARG A 203 17.75 27.06 -1.06
CA ARG A 203 16.49 26.81 -1.78
C ARG A 203 15.56 25.84 -1.04
N PHE A 204 14.94 26.31 0.04
CA PHE A 204 13.87 25.61 0.77
C PHE A 204 12.96 26.60 1.48
N ALA A 205 11.69 26.23 1.67
CA ALA A 205 10.75 27.01 2.46
C ALA A 205 10.80 26.57 3.93
N PHE A 206 10.82 27.54 4.85
CA PHE A 206 10.82 27.32 6.30
C PHE A 206 9.90 28.34 6.98
N PHE A 207 8.84 27.88 7.65
CA PHE A 207 7.81 28.74 8.23
C PHE A 207 7.08 28.09 9.43
N PRO A 208 6.60 28.87 10.41
CA PRO A 208 5.81 28.36 11.54
C PRO A 208 4.40 27.92 11.12
N LEU A 209 3.83 26.92 11.83
CA LEU A 209 2.53 26.34 11.53
C LEU A 209 1.68 26.14 12.81
N PRO A 210 0.52 26.80 12.97
CA PRO A 210 -0.01 27.91 12.17
C PRO A 210 0.85 29.19 12.28
N PRO A 211 0.96 29.99 11.21
CA PRO A 211 1.73 31.24 11.23
C PRO A 211 1.26 32.20 12.32
N GLY A 212 2.19 32.62 13.20
CA GLY A 212 1.95 33.61 14.24
C GLY A 212 1.26 33.11 15.52
N GLU A 213 0.77 31.86 15.56
CA GLU A 213 0.11 31.29 16.76
C GLU A 213 0.90 30.16 17.44
N ASP A 214 1.59 29.30 16.70
CA ASP A 214 2.43 28.24 17.30
C ASP A 214 3.91 28.40 16.92
N PRO A 215 4.73 29.05 17.77
CA PRO A 215 6.13 29.31 17.47
C PRO A 215 7.04 28.08 17.71
N LEU A 216 6.51 26.93 18.17
CA LEU A 216 7.32 25.72 18.39
C LEU A 216 7.25 24.73 17.22
N ILE A 217 6.27 24.86 16.33
CA ILE A 217 6.08 23.98 15.17
C ILE A 217 6.43 24.75 13.89
N HIS A 218 7.37 24.23 13.11
CA HIS A 218 7.73 24.78 11.80
C HIS A 218 7.73 23.70 10.72
N VAL A 219 7.31 24.06 9.51
CA VAL A 219 7.42 23.24 8.32
C VAL A 219 8.73 23.56 7.59
N LEU A 220 9.50 22.53 7.26
CA LEU A 220 10.58 22.57 6.28
C LEU A 220 10.10 21.82 5.03
N GLN A 221 10.03 22.49 3.88
CA GLN A 221 9.61 21.84 2.63
C GLN A 221 10.42 22.28 1.41
N PHE A 222 10.42 21.41 0.39
CA PHE A 222 11.08 21.65 -0.90
C PHE A 222 10.04 21.63 -2.03
N PRO A 223 9.33 22.75 -2.30
CA PRO A 223 8.28 22.79 -3.32
C PRO A 223 8.78 22.37 -4.70
N GLY A 224 7.94 21.62 -5.42
CA GLY A 224 8.29 20.97 -6.68
C GLY A 224 9.06 19.64 -6.56
N VAL A 225 9.67 19.34 -5.40
CA VAL A 225 10.43 18.09 -5.21
C VAL A 225 9.50 16.94 -4.84
N ILE A 226 9.13 16.11 -5.81
CA ILE A 226 8.29 14.93 -5.61
C ILE A 226 8.97 13.96 -4.63
N ARG A 227 8.25 13.58 -3.57
CA ARG A 227 8.66 12.55 -2.60
C ARG A 227 8.55 11.17 -3.26
N GLN A 228 9.66 10.45 -3.34
CA GLN A 228 9.72 9.10 -3.92
C GLN A 228 10.37 8.07 -2.96
N GLN A 229 10.98 8.54 -1.88
CA GLN A 229 11.85 7.78 -0.98
C GLN A 229 11.05 6.84 -0.07
N SER A 230 11.74 5.86 0.54
CA SER A 230 11.17 4.99 1.56
C SER A 230 10.88 5.74 2.86
N ALA A 231 9.85 5.30 3.61
CA ALA A 231 9.51 5.89 4.90
C ALA A 231 10.70 5.79 5.89
N GLY A 232 11.38 4.64 5.96
CA GLY A 232 12.53 4.43 6.84
C GLY A 232 13.72 5.35 6.54
N PHE A 233 13.98 5.68 5.26
CA PHE A 233 14.99 6.69 4.91
C PHE A 233 14.54 8.10 5.25
N LEU A 234 13.28 8.46 5.03
CA LEU A 234 12.76 9.77 5.40
C LEU A 234 12.77 9.97 6.93
N PHE A 235 12.55 8.90 7.72
CA PHE A 235 12.81 8.90 9.15
C PHE A 235 14.32 9.05 9.48
N ASP A 236 15.26 8.38 8.80
CA ASP A 236 16.70 8.66 8.98
C ASP A 236 17.04 10.15 8.73
N VAL A 237 16.48 10.75 7.68
CA VAL A 237 16.66 12.19 7.37
C VAL A 237 16.11 13.06 8.51
N ALA A 238 14.90 12.77 8.99
CA ALA A 238 14.29 13.47 10.10
C ALA A 238 15.11 13.32 11.41
N GLN A 239 15.62 12.12 11.70
CA GLN A 239 16.44 11.87 12.89
C GLN A 239 17.82 12.56 12.80
N GLY A 240 18.36 12.75 11.59
CA GLY A 240 19.52 13.62 11.32
C GLY A 240 19.21 15.09 11.60
N LEU A 241 18.06 15.60 11.14
CA LEU A 241 17.58 16.95 11.44
C LEU A 241 17.36 17.17 12.95
N VAL A 242 16.81 16.19 13.69
CA VAL A 242 16.69 16.29 15.16
C VAL A 242 18.05 16.51 15.82
N GLY A 243 19.07 15.74 15.40
CA GLY A 243 20.42 15.84 15.95
C GLY A 243 21.14 17.16 15.63
N ASP A 244 21.05 17.63 14.39
CA ASP A 244 21.68 18.88 13.94
C ASP A 244 20.97 20.14 14.46
N CYS A 245 19.63 20.14 14.48
CA CYS A 245 18.85 21.30 14.86
C CYS A 245 18.57 21.39 16.37
N GLY A 246 18.69 20.29 17.12
CA GLY A 246 18.37 20.26 18.56
C GLY A 246 16.86 20.20 18.84
N LEU A 247 16.13 19.49 17.97
CA LEU A 247 14.66 19.40 18.03
C LEU A 247 14.18 18.46 19.15
N VAL A 248 12.90 18.57 19.50
CA VAL A 248 12.19 17.56 20.31
C VAL A 248 11.81 16.37 19.43
N SER A 249 11.18 16.66 18.29
CA SER A 249 10.80 15.67 17.27
C SER A 249 10.94 16.26 15.87
N CYS A 250 11.04 15.39 14.87
CA CYS A 250 10.90 15.75 13.47
C CYS A 250 10.12 14.65 12.76
N VAL A 251 9.05 15.02 12.06
CA VAL A 251 8.13 14.07 11.41
C VAL A 251 8.17 14.31 9.90
N PRO A 252 8.63 13.35 9.10
CA PRO A 252 8.57 13.44 7.64
C PRO A 252 7.14 13.21 7.12
N ASP A 253 6.79 13.87 6.03
CA ASP A 253 5.73 13.37 5.14
C ASP A 253 6.19 12.02 4.58
N VAL A 254 5.41 10.95 4.76
CA VAL A 254 5.70 9.61 4.18
C VAL A 254 4.49 9.02 3.49
N ASP A 255 4.70 7.94 2.74
CA ASP A 255 3.60 7.15 2.21
C ASP A 255 3.22 6.03 3.17
N PRO A 256 1.95 5.93 3.60
CA PRO A 256 1.47 4.80 4.38
C PRO A 256 1.05 3.60 3.53
N GLY A 257 1.20 3.63 2.19
CA GLY A 257 1.36 2.51 1.23
C GLY A 257 0.47 1.26 1.36
N TRP A 258 0.61 0.56 2.49
CA TRP A 258 -0.16 -0.61 2.93
C TRP A 258 -1.56 -0.28 3.49
N ILE A 259 -1.85 1.01 3.75
CA ILE A 259 -3.23 1.51 3.91
C ILE A 259 -3.80 1.76 2.52
N THR A 260 -5.03 1.30 2.29
CA THR A 260 -5.71 1.38 0.99
C THR A 260 -7.14 1.89 1.16
N ASP A 261 -7.57 2.79 0.28
CA ASP A 261 -8.91 3.40 0.23
C ASP A 261 -9.52 3.17 -1.16
N ASP A 262 -10.82 2.83 -1.17
CA ASP A 262 -11.73 2.87 -2.33
C ASP A 262 -13.18 3.06 -1.83
N GLU A 263 -13.38 3.88 -0.79
CA GLU A 263 -14.67 4.12 -0.11
C GLU A 263 -15.79 4.62 -1.05
N LEU A 264 -15.40 5.20 -2.17
CA LEU A 264 -16.30 5.76 -3.17
C LEU A 264 -16.58 4.78 -4.32
N GLY A 265 -15.63 3.91 -4.66
CA GLY A 265 -15.69 3.00 -5.80
C GLY A 265 -15.52 3.71 -7.15
N HIS A 266 -14.77 3.04 -8.04
CA HIS A 266 -14.87 3.03 -9.53
C HIS A 266 -13.50 3.00 -10.24
N GLN A 267 -12.37 3.16 -9.53
CA GLN A 267 -11.02 3.06 -10.12
C GLN A 267 -10.39 1.69 -9.84
N ALA A 268 -10.51 0.78 -10.82
CA ALA A 268 -9.85 -0.53 -10.89
C ALA A 268 -10.06 -1.50 -9.69
N PRO A 269 -11.04 -2.45 -9.76
CA PRO A 269 -11.12 -3.59 -8.84
C PRO A 269 -9.95 -4.59 -8.98
N GLU A 270 -8.97 -4.27 -9.82
CA GLU A 270 -7.77 -5.06 -10.07
C GLU A 270 -6.60 -4.66 -9.15
N SER A 271 -6.67 -3.48 -8.50
CA SER A 271 -5.66 -3.00 -7.54
C SER A 271 -5.72 -3.75 -6.21
N VAL A 272 -4.60 -3.78 -5.45
CA VAL A 272 -4.60 -4.35 -4.07
C VAL A 272 -5.58 -3.60 -3.17
N GLY A 273 -5.76 -2.29 -3.35
CA GLY A 273 -6.79 -1.53 -2.67
C GLY A 273 -8.20 -2.04 -2.99
N GLY A 274 -8.51 -2.25 -4.27
CA GLY A 274 -9.77 -2.87 -4.69
C GLY A 274 -9.98 -4.29 -4.14
N ILE A 275 -8.93 -5.10 -4.01
CA ILE A 275 -9.00 -6.45 -3.44
C ILE A 275 -9.25 -6.41 -1.92
N VAL A 276 -8.48 -5.60 -1.18
CA VAL A 276 -8.62 -5.41 0.26
C VAL A 276 -9.98 -4.78 0.58
N TRP A 277 -10.41 -3.79 -0.21
CA TRP A 277 -11.75 -3.21 -0.12
C TRP A 277 -12.83 -4.24 -0.41
N THR A 278 -12.67 -5.10 -1.43
CA THR A 278 -13.61 -6.21 -1.70
C THR A 278 -13.73 -7.20 -0.54
N LEU A 279 -12.67 -7.39 0.26
CA LEU A 279 -12.73 -8.18 1.49
C LEU A 279 -13.48 -7.45 2.62
N CYS A 280 -13.33 -6.14 2.77
CA CYS A 280 -14.06 -5.35 3.77
C CYS A 280 -15.53 -5.09 3.42
N ARG A 281 -15.81 -4.89 2.14
CA ARG A 281 -17.09 -4.40 1.63
C ARG A 281 -18.18 -5.42 1.90
N SER A 282 -19.22 -4.97 2.59
CA SER A 282 -20.43 -5.76 2.75
C SER A 282 -21.13 -5.88 1.41
N HIS A 283 -21.48 -7.12 1.07
CA HIS A 283 -22.29 -7.48 -0.08
C HIS A 283 -23.78 -7.60 0.29
N ALA A 284 -24.17 -7.18 1.51
CA ALA A 284 -25.56 -7.09 1.91
C ALA A 284 -26.28 -6.01 1.10
N PRO A 285 -27.56 -6.22 0.73
CA PRO A 285 -28.34 -5.21 0.02
C PRO A 285 -28.56 -3.98 0.89
N ALA A 286 -28.42 -2.78 0.30
CA ALA A 286 -28.67 -1.53 1.03
C ALA A 286 -30.13 -1.43 1.49
N PRO A 287 -30.41 -0.88 2.70
CA PRO A 287 -31.78 -0.69 3.17
C PRO A 287 -32.58 0.23 2.24
N GLN A 288 -33.77 -0.19 1.80
CA GLN A 288 -34.54 0.52 0.76
C GLN A 288 -34.97 1.96 1.11
N ALA A 289 -34.91 2.35 2.39
CA ALA A 289 -35.27 3.69 2.85
C ALA A 289 -34.01 4.58 2.90
N PRO A 290 -33.84 5.60 2.04
CA PRO A 290 -32.59 6.38 1.98
C PRO A 290 -32.23 7.13 3.27
N ARG A 291 -33.20 7.33 4.17
CA ARG A 291 -33.05 8.04 5.45
C ARG A 291 -32.77 7.12 6.65
N TRP A 292 -32.60 5.81 6.43
CA TRP A 292 -32.50 4.80 7.50
C TRP A 292 -31.43 5.12 8.56
N ALA A 293 -30.29 5.66 8.15
CA ALA A 293 -29.15 5.93 9.02
C ALA A 293 -29.45 7.03 10.06
N VAL A 294 -30.26 8.02 9.68
CA VAL A 294 -30.75 9.10 10.57
C VAL A 294 -31.73 8.54 11.60
N SER A 295 -32.63 7.65 11.18
CA SER A 295 -33.56 6.96 12.09
C SER A 295 -32.87 5.96 13.02
N ALA A 296 -31.78 5.31 12.58
CA ALA A 296 -31.00 4.37 13.39
C ALA A 296 -30.29 5.06 14.58
N VAL A 297 -29.88 6.32 14.42
CA VAL A 297 -29.39 7.18 15.52
C VAL A 297 -30.49 8.02 16.18
N ARG A 298 -31.76 7.86 15.76
CA ARG A 298 -32.93 8.58 16.29
C ARG A 298 -32.84 10.11 16.17
N ALA A 299 -32.10 10.62 15.19
CA ALA A 299 -31.95 12.05 14.96
C ALA A 299 -33.27 12.68 14.51
N ASP A 300 -34.04 11.98 13.68
CA ASP A 300 -35.42 12.34 13.29
C ASP A 300 -36.32 12.61 14.51
N ARG A 301 -36.37 11.67 15.46
CA ARG A 301 -37.10 11.81 16.73
C ARG A 301 -36.57 12.95 17.60
N ALA A 302 -35.26 13.15 17.61
CA ALA A 302 -34.66 14.25 18.36
C ALA A 302 -35.08 15.62 17.79
N TRP A 303 -35.26 15.74 16.46
CA TRP A 303 -35.80 16.96 15.85
C TRP A 303 -37.25 17.21 16.27
N GLU A 304 -38.09 16.17 16.28
CA GLU A 304 -39.50 16.25 16.68
C GLU A 304 -39.68 16.55 18.18
N ALA A 305 -38.94 15.84 19.05
CA ALA A 305 -39.06 15.93 20.50
C ALA A 305 -38.49 17.23 21.10
N PHE A 306 -37.51 17.85 20.43
CA PHE A 306 -36.81 19.03 20.96
C PHE A 306 -36.89 20.28 20.06
N GLY A 307 -37.49 20.19 18.87
CA GLY A 307 -37.67 21.33 17.98
C GLY A 307 -36.39 21.90 17.36
N THR A 308 -35.29 21.14 17.35
CA THR A 308 -34.01 21.57 16.74
C THR A 308 -33.49 20.58 15.70
N THR A 309 -33.00 21.14 14.59
CA THR A 309 -32.31 20.43 13.50
C THR A 309 -30.81 20.76 13.44
N GLY A 310 -30.25 21.37 14.49
CA GLY A 310 -28.86 21.84 14.52
C GLY A 310 -28.68 23.32 14.14
N GLN A 311 -29.79 24.08 14.11
CA GLN A 311 -29.82 25.50 13.74
C GLN A 311 -28.82 26.33 14.55
N GLY A 312 -28.13 27.24 13.85
CA GLY A 312 -27.09 28.11 14.42
C GLY A 312 -25.71 27.47 14.60
N ILE A 313 -25.60 26.14 14.53
CA ILE A 313 -24.31 25.45 14.71
C ILE A 313 -23.56 25.33 13.38
N VAL A 314 -22.27 25.65 13.43
CA VAL A 314 -21.33 25.60 12.30
C VAL A 314 -20.39 24.41 12.49
N ILE A 315 -20.34 23.51 11.50
CA ILE A 315 -19.44 22.35 11.45
C ILE A 315 -18.31 22.65 10.45
N GLY A 316 -17.06 22.54 10.85
CA GLY A 316 -15.90 22.56 9.97
C GLY A 316 -15.51 21.15 9.52
N GLN A 317 -15.19 20.98 8.25
CA GLN A 317 -14.86 19.67 7.67
C GLN A 317 -13.53 19.72 6.89
N PRO A 318 -12.39 19.35 7.52
CA PRO A 318 -11.14 19.00 6.85
C PRO A 318 -11.31 17.71 6.01
N ASP A 319 -11.27 17.83 4.69
CA ASP A 319 -11.52 16.72 3.75
C ASP A 319 -10.90 17.00 2.35
N THR A 320 -11.35 16.32 1.30
CA THR A 320 -10.92 16.52 -0.10
C THR A 320 -11.44 17.81 -0.75
N GLY A 321 -12.34 18.52 -0.07
CA GLY A 321 -13.10 19.65 -0.60
C GLY A 321 -14.57 19.26 -0.83
N VAL A 322 -15.30 20.12 -1.53
CA VAL A 322 -16.70 19.87 -1.93
C VAL A 322 -16.89 20.05 -3.43
N ALA A 323 -17.65 19.16 -4.05
CA ALA A 323 -18.11 19.27 -5.43
C ALA A 323 -19.57 19.75 -5.48
N ASP A 324 -19.92 20.41 -6.57
CA ASP A 324 -21.28 20.91 -6.85
C ASP A 324 -22.30 19.74 -6.88
N HIS A 325 -23.21 19.71 -5.90
CA HIS A 325 -24.23 18.66 -5.74
C HIS A 325 -25.47 19.15 -4.99
N ARG A 326 -26.66 18.81 -5.49
CA ARG A 326 -27.96 19.30 -5.07
C ARG A 326 -28.32 18.98 -3.61
N GLU A 327 -27.86 17.84 -3.07
CA GLU A 327 -28.08 17.48 -1.66
C GLU A 327 -27.48 18.51 -0.68
N LEU A 328 -26.52 19.30 -1.16
CA LEU A 328 -25.79 20.29 -0.38
C LEU A 328 -26.30 21.73 -0.59
N ASP A 329 -27.32 21.93 -1.44
CA ASP A 329 -27.87 23.26 -1.74
C ASP A 329 -28.36 23.96 -0.48
N GLY A 330 -27.76 25.12 -0.16
CA GLY A 330 -28.06 25.89 1.04
C GLY A 330 -27.65 25.24 2.37
N ALA A 331 -26.90 24.13 2.35
CA ALA A 331 -26.30 23.50 3.53
C ALA A 331 -24.88 23.98 3.84
N ILE A 332 -24.18 24.47 2.81
CA ILE A 332 -22.73 24.72 2.83
C ILE A 332 -22.42 26.23 2.77
N ASP A 333 -21.53 26.70 3.65
CA ASP A 333 -20.92 28.04 3.55
C ASP A 333 -19.50 27.93 2.95
N ILE A 334 -19.45 27.80 1.62
CA ILE A 334 -18.21 27.73 0.84
C ILE A 334 -17.36 29.01 1.03
N ARG A 335 -17.95 30.15 1.42
CA ARG A 335 -17.24 31.44 1.58
C ARG A 335 -16.40 31.51 2.85
N ARG A 336 -16.71 30.70 3.87
CA ARG A 336 -15.85 30.51 5.04
C ARG A 336 -14.85 29.38 4.87
N GLY A 337 -15.00 28.54 3.84
CA GLY A 337 -14.09 27.44 3.57
C GLY A 337 -12.75 27.91 2.99
N THR A 338 -11.78 27.01 2.91
CA THR A 338 -10.49 27.29 2.27
C THR A 338 -9.84 26.05 1.68
N ASP A 339 -8.91 26.24 0.74
CA ASP A 339 -8.00 25.19 0.26
C ASP A 339 -6.60 25.36 0.86
N THR A 340 -6.30 24.57 1.89
CA THR A 340 -5.00 24.58 2.58
C THR A 340 -3.86 23.99 1.73
N LEU A 341 -4.17 23.12 0.75
CA LEU A 341 -3.16 22.56 -0.17
C LEU A 341 -2.61 23.63 -1.12
N ALA A 342 -3.47 24.57 -1.51
CA ALA A 342 -3.15 25.74 -2.33
C ALA A 342 -2.73 26.98 -1.52
N GLY A 343 -2.73 26.91 -0.18
CA GLY A 343 -2.45 28.04 0.71
C GLY A 343 -3.55 29.10 0.76
N GLY A 344 -4.76 28.78 0.28
CA GLY A 344 -5.91 29.66 0.17
C GLY A 344 -6.77 29.36 -1.08
N GLY A 345 -7.91 30.04 -1.20
CA GLY A 345 -8.86 29.84 -2.29
C GLY A 345 -10.13 29.10 -1.86
N LEU A 346 -10.97 28.73 -2.83
CA LEU A 346 -12.23 28.02 -2.54
C LEU A 346 -11.97 26.52 -2.32
N PRO A 347 -12.65 25.86 -1.37
CA PRO A 347 -12.47 24.45 -0.99
C PRO A 347 -13.08 23.47 -2.00
N ILE A 348 -12.84 23.66 -3.29
CA ILE A 348 -13.46 22.85 -4.36
C ILE A 348 -12.73 21.52 -4.50
N ASP A 349 -13.47 20.41 -4.45
CA ASP A 349 -12.94 19.11 -4.87
C ASP A 349 -12.83 19.10 -6.40
N PRO A 350 -11.63 18.93 -6.98
CA PRO A 350 -11.45 19.00 -8.43
C PRO A 350 -11.87 17.71 -9.16
N LEU A 351 -12.31 16.66 -8.44
CA LEU A 351 -12.71 15.36 -8.98
C LEU A 351 -11.67 14.76 -9.95
N SER A 352 -10.38 14.96 -9.64
CA SER A 352 -9.29 14.55 -10.53
C SER A 352 -9.06 13.04 -10.47
N PRO A 353 -8.82 12.35 -11.61
CA PRO A 353 -8.39 10.95 -11.60
C PRO A 353 -7.00 10.73 -10.97
N THR A 354 -6.29 11.80 -10.59
CA THR A 354 -5.04 11.75 -9.81
C THR A 354 -5.23 11.89 -8.30
N MET A 355 -6.48 11.99 -7.82
CA MET A 355 -6.83 11.86 -6.40
C MET A 355 -7.15 10.40 -6.08
N ALA A 356 -6.89 9.96 -4.84
CA ALA A 356 -7.32 8.64 -4.39
C ALA A 356 -8.81 8.63 -3.99
N SER A 357 -9.30 9.74 -3.42
CA SER A 357 -10.66 9.83 -2.86
C SER A 357 -11.51 10.96 -3.50
N PRO A 358 -11.57 11.11 -4.84
CA PRO A 358 -12.24 12.24 -5.49
C PRO A 358 -13.75 12.29 -5.17
N GLY A 359 -14.22 13.41 -4.64
CA GLY A 359 -15.62 13.64 -4.27
C GLY A 359 -15.96 13.25 -2.83
N HIS A 360 -15.01 12.72 -2.05
CA HIS A 360 -15.24 12.18 -0.71
C HIS A 360 -15.92 13.19 0.23
N GLY A 361 -15.38 14.41 0.31
CA GLY A 361 -15.93 15.46 1.18
C GLY A 361 -17.37 15.87 0.85
N THR A 362 -17.81 15.64 -0.40
CA THR A 362 -19.20 15.85 -0.85
C THR A 362 -20.13 14.80 -0.26
N ALA A 363 -19.70 13.54 -0.27
CA ALA A 363 -20.47 12.41 0.26
C ALA A 363 -20.62 12.52 1.79
N THR A 364 -19.53 12.79 2.52
CA THR A 364 -19.54 12.96 3.97
C THR A 364 -20.29 14.22 4.41
N SER A 365 -20.19 15.34 3.67
CA SER A 365 -21.04 16.52 3.89
C SER A 365 -22.53 16.18 3.89
N SER A 366 -22.96 15.35 2.94
CA SER A 366 -24.39 15.03 2.76
C SER A 366 -24.99 14.25 3.94
N ALA A 367 -24.21 13.32 4.52
CA ALA A 367 -24.60 12.55 5.72
C ALA A 367 -24.69 13.44 6.98
N ALA A 368 -23.92 14.52 7.06
CA ALA A 368 -23.99 15.48 8.16
C ALA A 368 -25.17 16.46 8.01
N VAL A 369 -25.34 17.11 6.84
CA VAL A 369 -26.16 18.33 6.71
C VAL A 369 -27.15 18.41 5.53
N SER A 370 -27.37 17.36 4.72
CA SER A 370 -28.35 17.42 3.61
C SER A 370 -29.74 17.88 4.10
N ARG A 371 -30.37 18.80 3.36
CA ARG A 371 -31.61 19.49 3.80
C ARG A 371 -32.83 18.57 3.69
N PRO A 372 -33.90 18.74 4.52
CA PRO A 372 -35.01 17.77 4.59
C PRO A 372 -35.87 17.64 3.31
N SER A 373 -35.72 18.59 2.38
CA SER A 373 -36.37 18.64 1.07
C SER A 373 -35.65 17.85 -0.03
N MET A 374 -34.50 17.25 0.27
CA MET A 374 -33.66 16.53 -0.69
C MET A 374 -33.94 15.02 -0.67
N ALA A 375 -33.24 14.23 -1.49
CA ALA A 375 -33.51 12.78 -1.62
C ALA A 375 -33.08 12.01 -0.36
N ILE A 376 -31.99 12.43 0.28
CA ILE A 376 -31.62 12.02 1.64
C ILE A 376 -31.90 13.15 2.63
N VAL A 377 -31.33 13.06 3.82
CA VAL A 377 -31.31 14.12 4.84
C VAL A 377 -30.12 13.84 5.75
N GLY A 378 -29.40 14.88 6.15
CA GLY A 378 -28.29 14.75 7.10
C GLY A 378 -28.76 14.58 8.55
N ALA A 379 -27.87 14.17 9.45
CA ALA A 379 -28.19 14.04 10.88
C ALA A 379 -28.47 15.40 11.58
N ALA A 380 -27.90 16.50 11.09
CA ALA A 380 -28.22 17.88 11.51
C ALA A 380 -28.59 18.74 10.29
N PRO A 381 -29.80 18.55 9.73
CA PRO A 381 -30.19 19.15 8.46
C PRO A 381 -30.55 20.64 8.57
N GLY A 382 -30.36 21.24 9.74
CA GLY A 382 -30.43 22.67 10.03
C GLY A 382 -29.10 23.33 10.40
N ALA A 383 -28.01 22.57 10.54
CA ALA A 383 -26.67 23.13 10.74
C ALA A 383 -26.12 23.78 9.45
N THR A 384 -24.97 24.45 9.54
CA THR A 384 -24.22 24.95 8.37
C THR A 384 -22.84 24.30 8.36
N LEU A 385 -22.40 23.81 7.20
CA LEU A 385 -21.09 23.17 7.06
C LEU A 385 -20.10 24.06 6.30
N VAL A 386 -18.87 24.15 6.81
CA VAL A 386 -17.74 24.88 6.24
C VAL A 386 -16.72 23.85 5.74
N PRO A 387 -16.64 23.61 4.41
CA PRO A 387 -15.74 22.62 3.85
C PRO A 387 -14.33 23.21 3.75
N ILE A 388 -13.33 22.40 4.09
CA ILE A 388 -11.93 22.82 4.12
C ILE A 388 -11.12 21.76 3.38
N ARG A 389 -10.61 22.11 2.20
CA ARG A 389 -9.79 21.19 1.42
C ARG A 389 -8.40 21.09 2.04
N CYS A 390 -8.00 19.88 2.38
CA CYS A 390 -6.75 19.60 3.09
C CYS A 390 -6.05 18.30 2.66
N THR A 391 -6.63 17.54 1.73
CA THR A 391 -6.02 16.32 1.21
C THR A 391 -6.52 15.94 -0.18
N ASN A 392 -5.81 15.02 -0.85
CA ASN A 392 -6.25 14.31 -2.06
C ASN A 392 -6.59 12.82 -1.78
N SER A 393 -6.46 12.37 -0.52
CA SER A 393 -6.82 11.05 -0.03
C SER A 393 -7.27 11.11 1.43
N VAL A 394 -8.27 10.32 1.83
CA VAL A 394 -8.62 10.17 3.26
C VAL A 394 -7.49 9.54 4.08
N ILE A 395 -6.52 8.90 3.41
CA ILE A 395 -5.33 8.32 4.03
C ILE A 395 -4.27 9.41 4.17
N ILE A 396 -4.00 9.84 5.41
CA ILE A 396 -3.04 10.92 5.68
C ILE A 396 -1.63 10.39 5.97
N GLY A 397 -0.68 10.80 5.15
CA GLY A 397 0.77 10.61 5.33
C GLY A 397 1.51 11.86 5.86
N SER A 398 0.77 12.91 6.23
CA SER A 398 1.27 14.20 6.72
C SER A 398 0.25 14.83 7.68
N GLY A 399 0.72 15.47 8.74
CA GLY A 399 -0.13 16.23 9.66
C GLY A 399 -0.41 17.67 9.21
N ALA A 400 0.50 18.27 8.44
CA ALA A 400 0.57 19.72 8.29
C ALA A 400 -0.68 20.37 7.66
N ALA A 401 -1.22 19.81 6.58
CA ALA A 401 -2.41 20.35 5.91
C ALA A 401 -3.68 20.17 6.77
N VAL A 402 -3.80 19.05 7.49
CA VAL A 402 -4.92 18.80 8.40
C VAL A 402 -4.84 19.72 9.62
N ALA A 403 -3.63 19.97 10.16
CA ALA A 403 -3.39 20.93 11.23
C ALA A 403 -3.83 22.36 10.81
N ALA A 404 -3.39 22.81 9.63
CA ALA A 404 -3.83 24.07 9.04
C ALA A 404 -5.36 24.16 8.86
N ALA A 405 -6.01 23.06 8.48
CA ALA A 405 -7.45 22.99 8.30
C ALA A 405 -8.24 23.04 9.63
N ILE A 406 -7.73 22.42 10.69
CA ILE A 406 -8.31 22.52 12.05
C ILE A 406 -8.19 23.95 12.58
N ASP A 407 -7.02 24.59 12.42
CA ASP A 407 -6.82 25.97 12.82
C ASP A 407 -7.67 26.94 11.97
N HIS A 408 -7.87 26.69 10.68
CA HIS A 408 -8.83 27.43 9.86
C HIS A 408 -10.27 27.23 10.35
N ALA A 409 -10.68 26.00 10.70
CA ALA A 409 -12.02 25.74 11.24
C ALA A 409 -12.29 26.54 12.53
N ARG A 410 -11.29 26.61 13.42
CA ARG A 410 -11.29 27.43 14.64
C ARG A 410 -11.45 28.91 14.33
N LEU A 411 -10.62 29.46 13.43
CA LEU A 411 -10.64 30.87 13.04
C LEU A 411 -11.92 31.25 12.25
N ALA A 412 -12.54 30.32 11.53
CA ALA A 412 -13.81 30.50 10.83
C ALA A 412 -15.06 30.46 11.75
N GLY A 413 -14.88 30.21 13.05
CA GLY A 413 -15.98 30.12 14.03
C GLY A 413 -16.78 28.83 13.95
N CYS A 414 -16.13 27.70 13.60
CA CYS A 414 -16.77 26.38 13.69
C CYS A 414 -16.85 25.93 15.16
N HIS A 415 -17.91 25.21 15.51
CA HIS A 415 -18.13 24.66 16.85
C HIS A 415 -17.72 23.19 16.93
N ILE A 416 -17.71 22.52 15.78
CA ILE A 416 -17.41 21.11 15.60
C ILE A 416 -16.40 20.98 14.47
N VAL A 417 -15.43 20.07 14.61
CA VAL A 417 -14.57 19.57 13.54
C VAL A 417 -14.93 18.11 13.29
N THR A 418 -15.23 17.74 12.04
CA THR A 418 -15.42 16.35 11.62
C THR A 418 -14.36 15.95 10.61
N MET A 419 -13.54 14.95 10.96
CA MET A 419 -12.46 14.43 10.13
C MET A 419 -12.78 13.02 9.67
N SER A 420 -13.25 12.91 8.43
CA SER A 420 -13.45 11.62 7.75
C SER A 420 -12.15 11.21 7.05
N LEU A 421 -11.05 11.17 7.81
CA LEU A 421 -9.70 10.87 7.35
C LEU A 421 -8.85 10.27 8.49
N GLY A 422 -7.75 9.59 8.15
CA GLY A 422 -6.82 9.05 9.14
C GLY A 422 -5.57 8.40 8.55
N GLY A 423 -4.58 8.14 9.41
CA GLY A 423 -3.29 7.57 9.02
C GLY A 423 -2.51 6.99 10.20
N PRO A 424 -1.27 6.51 9.97
CA PRO A 424 -0.49 5.77 10.97
C PRO A 424 0.49 6.64 11.78
N ILE A 425 0.53 7.95 11.52
CA ILE A 425 1.54 8.88 12.05
C ILE A 425 0.89 9.83 13.04
N GLU A 426 1.39 9.86 14.27
CA GLU A 426 1.11 10.94 15.21
C GLU A 426 2.13 12.08 15.00
N GLY A 427 1.65 13.25 14.57
CA GLY A 427 2.45 14.44 14.35
C GLY A 427 2.21 15.51 15.41
N ALA A 428 3.27 16.16 15.88
CA ALA A 428 3.16 17.23 16.88
C ALA A 428 2.38 18.46 16.35
N ASP A 429 2.42 18.71 15.03
CA ASP A 429 1.60 19.70 14.33
C ASP A 429 0.10 19.45 14.52
N LEU A 430 -0.37 18.26 14.15
CA LEU A 430 -1.78 17.88 14.19
C LEU A 430 -2.26 17.73 15.64
N ARG A 431 -1.45 17.13 16.52
CA ARG A 431 -1.71 17.04 17.98
C ARG A 431 -1.94 18.43 18.59
N ARG A 432 -1.10 19.41 18.25
CA ARG A 432 -1.20 20.79 18.78
C ARG A 432 -2.36 21.58 18.16
N ALA A 433 -2.76 21.30 16.92
CA ALA A 433 -3.95 21.89 16.30
C ALA A 433 -5.25 21.37 16.94
N ILE A 434 -5.34 20.06 17.20
CA ILE A 434 -6.43 19.45 17.98
C ILE A 434 -6.51 20.09 19.37
N ASP A 435 -5.38 20.23 20.05
CA ASP A 435 -5.26 20.89 21.34
C ASP A 435 -5.78 22.34 21.32
N ARG A 436 -5.47 23.12 20.27
CA ARG A 436 -5.98 24.49 20.09
C ARG A 436 -7.50 24.51 19.87
N ALA A 437 -8.03 23.60 19.05
CA ALA A 437 -9.46 23.49 18.80
C ALA A 437 -10.25 23.16 20.07
N VAL A 438 -9.81 22.16 20.84
CA VAL A 438 -10.47 21.76 22.10
C VAL A 438 -10.35 22.85 23.17
N LYS A 439 -9.22 23.56 23.24
CA LYS A 439 -9.06 24.74 24.14
C LYS A 439 -9.94 25.93 23.72
N ALA A 440 -10.32 26.02 22.44
CA ALA A 440 -11.29 26.99 21.94
C ALA A 440 -12.77 26.53 22.10
N GLY A 441 -13.02 25.46 22.86
CA GLY A 441 -14.38 24.95 23.13
C GLY A 441 -14.98 24.10 22.01
N MET A 442 -14.21 23.76 20.97
CA MET A 442 -14.69 22.98 19.83
C MET A 442 -14.79 21.48 20.19
N ILE A 443 -15.78 20.80 19.60
CA ILE A 443 -15.89 19.33 19.61
C ILE A 443 -15.11 18.79 18.40
N VAL A 444 -14.27 17.76 18.59
CA VAL A 444 -13.44 17.19 17.50
C VAL A 444 -13.73 15.69 17.36
N LEU A 445 -14.19 15.26 16.18
CA LEU A 445 -14.48 13.85 15.88
C LEU A 445 -13.64 13.37 14.70
N ALA A 446 -13.24 12.09 14.73
CA ALA A 446 -12.56 11.44 13.61
C ALA A 446 -13.07 10.02 13.35
N ALA A 447 -13.04 9.63 12.08
CA ALA A 447 -13.28 8.26 11.63
C ALA A 447 -12.26 7.29 12.25
N ALA A 448 -12.70 6.17 12.81
CA ALA A 448 -11.79 5.18 13.39
C ALA A 448 -10.85 4.54 12.35
N GLY A 449 -11.19 4.60 11.06
CA GLY A 449 -10.45 4.04 9.94
C GLY A 449 -11.13 2.81 9.34
N ASN A 450 -10.79 2.50 8.10
CA ASN A 450 -11.42 1.45 7.32
C ASN A 450 -10.41 0.38 6.94
N CYS A 451 -10.79 -0.89 7.02
CA CYS A 451 -9.98 -2.08 6.72
C CYS A 451 -8.69 -2.30 7.52
N VAL A 452 -8.18 -1.32 8.27
CA VAL A 452 -6.92 -1.43 9.06
C VAL A 452 -7.12 -2.27 10.34
N HIS A 453 -8.37 -2.56 10.72
CA HIS A 453 -8.75 -3.32 11.93
C HIS A 453 -8.08 -2.81 13.21
N ALA A 454 -7.80 -1.50 13.24
CA ALA A 454 -7.11 -0.77 14.29
C ALA A 454 -7.42 0.71 14.13
N VAL A 455 -7.68 1.41 15.24
CA VAL A 455 -7.94 2.86 15.20
C VAL A 455 -6.75 3.59 14.56
N LEU A 456 -7.01 4.62 13.76
CA LEU A 456 -6.01 5.49 13.11
C LEU A 456 -5.78 6.80 13.90
N TYR A 457 -4.71 7.53 13.60
CA TYR A 457 -4.57 8.95 13.97
C TYR A 457 -5.30 9.81 12.94
N PRO A 458 -6.05 10.88 13.30
CA PRO A 458 -6.17 11.50 14.62
C PRO A 458 -7.16 10.83 15.58
N ALA A 459 -7.88 9.78 15.19
CA ALA A 459 -8.90 9.17 16.05
C ALA A 459 -8.38 8.57 17.37
N TRP A 460 -7.14 8.08 17.44
CA TRP A 460 -6.57 7.61 18.73
C TRP A 460 -6.12 8.72 19.68
N ASP A 461 -6.18 9.99 19.27
CA ASP A 461 -5.76 11.13 20.10
C ASP A 461 -6.66 11.27 21.34
N ALA A 462 -6.04 11.58 22.48
CA ALA A 462 -6.74 11.79 23.76
C ALA A 462 -7.84 12.88 23.65
N ASN A 463 -7.63 13.87 22.79
CA ASN A 463 -8.52 15.02 22.58
C ASN A 463 -9.48 14.86 21.39
N VAL A 464 -9.54 13.70 20.73
CA VAL A 464 -10.49 13.39 19.62
C VAL A 464 -11.50 12.32 20.04
N ILE A 465 -12.73 12.38 19.50
CA ILE A 465 -13.75 11.34 19.63
C ILE A 465 -13.67 10.41 18.43
N ALA A 466 -13.23 9.17 18.65
CA ALA A 466 -13.16 8.14 17.62
C ALA A 466 -14.52 7.50 17.36
N VAL A 467 -14.93 7.43 16.09
CA VAL A 467 -16.22 6.87 15.67
C VAL A 467 -16.02 5.64 14.78
N ALA A 468 -16.51 4.49 15.21
CA ALA A 468 -16.56 3.24 14.43
C ALA A 468 -17.91 3.06 13.70
N ALA A 469 -17.98 2.10 12.76
CA ALA A 469 -19.11 1.91 11.86
C ALA A 469 -19.93 0.65 12.18
N VAL A 470 -21.26 0.79 12.11
CA VAL A 470 -22.22 -0.33 12.18
C VAL A 470 -23.11 -0.45 10.95
N ASP A 471 -23.72 -1.64 10.79
CA ASP A 471 -24.79 -1.95 9.84
C ASP A 471 -26.18 -1.46 10.35
N ALA A 472 -27.24 -1.77 9.58
CA ALA A 472 -28.62 -1.41 9.93
C ALA A 472 -29.25 -2.24 11.07
N ASP A 473 -28.59 -3.32 11.50
CA ASP A 473 -28.96 -4.18 12.63
C ASP A 473 -28.05 -3.91 13.86
N ASP A 474 -27.33 -2.77 13.88
CA ASP A 474 -26.32 -2.36 14.87
C ASP A 474 -25.11 -3.31 15.02
N ARG A 475 -24.83 -4.19 14.06
CA ARG A 475 -23.62 -5.04 14.08
C ARG A 475 -22.42 -4.27 13.55
N ALA A 476 -21.21 -4.70 13.94
CA ALA A 476 -19.98 -4.16 13.39
C ALA A 476 -19.96 -4.30 11.86
N TRP A 477 -19.80 -3.19 11.12
CA TRP A 477 -19.52 -3.27 9.69
C TRP A 477 -18.19 -4.01 9.50
N ARG A 478 -18.14 -4.98 8.57
CA ARG A 478 -16.94 -5.82 8.36
C ARG A 478 -15.67 -5.00 8.14
N GLY A 479 -15.76 -3.85 7.48
CA GLY A 479 -14.63 -2.95 7.24
C GLY A 479 -14.22 -2.06 8.43
N THR A 480 -14.91 -2.07 9.58
CA THR A 480 -14.60 -1.10 10.64
C THR A 480 -13.26 -1.40 11.34
N SER A 481 -12.42 -0.38 11.45
CA SER A 481 -11.40 -0.34 12.48
C SER A 481 -12.03 -0.28 13.86
N HIS A 482 -11.32 -0.84 14.84
CA HIS A 482 -11.85 -1.09 16.18
C HIS A 482 -10.70 -1.18 17.21
N GLY A 483 -11.04 -0.98 18.48
CA GLY A 483 -10.10 -1.06 19.61
C GLY A 483 -10.47 -0.16 20.78
N PRO A 484 -9.67 -0.15 21.86
CA PRO A 484 -10.00 0.53 23.13
C PRO A 484 -9.99 2.06 23.05
N LYS A 485 -9.68 2.64 21.88
CA LYS A 485 -9.80 4.08 21.60
C LYS A 485 -11.12 4.49 20.95
N VAL A 486 -11.91 3.55 20.41
CA VAL A 486 -13.24 3.87 19.91
C VAL A 486 -14.10 4.38 21.06
N ASP A 487 -14.62 5.60 20.95
CA ASP A 487 -15.51 6.17 21.97
C ASP A 487 -16.95 5.73 21.75
N ILE A 488 -17.38 5.67 20.50
CA ILE A 488 -18.77 5.48 20.07
C ILE A 488 -18.81 4.85 18.68
N SER A 489 -19.94 4.28 18.29
CA SER A 489 -20.20 3.83 16.91
C SER A 489 -21.43 4.52 16.31
N ALA A 490 -21.49 4.64 15.00
CA ALA A 490 -22.64 5.16 14.26
C ALA A 490 -22.83 4.39 12.92
N PRO A 491 -24.00 4.49 12.27
CA PRO A 491 -24.24 3.88 10.96
C PRO A 491 -23.15 4.23 9.95
N GLY A 492 -22.57 3.20 9.34
CA GLY A 492 -21.49 3.37 8.37
C GLY A 492 -21.51 2.36 7.22
N GLU A 493 -22.32 1.30 7.27
CA GLU A 493 -22.54 0.40 6.13
C GLU A 493 -23.82 0.76 5.36
N ASN A 494 -23.74 0.98 4.05
CA ASN A 494 -24.87 1.22 3.14
C ASN A 494 -25.66 2.50 3.46
N VAL A 495 -24.97 3.54 3.96
CA VAL A 495 -25.50 4.88 4.18
C VAL A 495 -25.67 5.58 2.83
N TYR A 496 -26.85 6.05 2.49
CA TYR A 496 -27.07 6.78 1.23
C TYR A 496 -26.45 8.17 1.32
N VAL A 497 -25.64 8.53 0.32
CA VAL A 497 -24.85 9.77 0.27
C VAL A 497 -24.81 10.36 -1.13
N ALA A 498 -24.59 11.67 -1.21
CA ALA A 498 -24.29 12.37 -2.45
C ALA A 498 -23.08 11.74 -3.17
N ARG A 499 -23.20 11.55 -4.49
CA ARG A 499 -22.12 11.06 -5.35
C ARG A 499 -21.76 12.07 -6.42
N ARG A 500 -20.45 12.22 -6.62
CA ARG A 500 -19.80 12.89 -7.76
C ARG A 500 -18.55 12.07 -8.06
N HIS A 501 -18.36 11.67 -9.31
CA HIS A 501 -17.27 10.78 -9.72
C HIS A 501 -16.34 11.46 -10.74
N TRP A 502 -16.86 12.34 -11.60
CA TRP A 502 -16.07 13.06 -12.60
C TRP A 502 -16.46 14.55 -12.67
N PRO A 503 -15.54 15.45 -13.08
CA PRO A 503 -15.84 16.88 -13.22
C PRO A 503 -17.00 17.15 -14.18
N ALA A 504 -17.12 16.31 -15.22
CA ALA A 504 -18.08 16.41 -16.31
C ALA A 504 -19.43 15.70 -16.05
N ASP A 505 -19.69 15.20 -14.84
CA ASP A 505 -21.00 14.60 -14.51
C ASP A 505 -22.13 15.60 -14.79
N ALA A 506 -23.03 15.24 -15.72
CA ALA A 506 -24.17 16.06 -16.10
C ALA A 506 -25.30 16.01 -15.05
N ASP A 507 -25.40 14.90 -14.31
CA ASP A 507 -26.28 14.77 -13.14
C ASP A 507 -25.50 15.18 -11.89
N LYS A 508 -26.05 16.13 -11.13
CA LYS A 508 -25.53 16.64 -9.85
C LYS A 508 -26.47 16.32 -8.69
N SER A 509 -27.28 15.28 -8.85
CA SER A 509 -28.24 14.77 -7.87
C SER A 509 -28.17 13.26 -7.66
N LEU A 510 -27.11 12.60 -8.16
CA LEU A 510 -26.84 11.19 -7.93
C LEU A 510 -26.64 10.90 -6.43
N VAL A 511 -27.38 9.93 -5.90
CA VAL A 511 -27.29 9.47 -4.51
C VAL A 511 -27.20 7.95 -4.50
N GLU A 512 -26.20 7.40 -3.81
CA GLU A 512 -25.94 5.96 -3.74
C GLU A 512 -25.53 5.55 -2.32
N PRO A 513 -25.68 4.26 -1.94
CA PRO A 513 -25.10 3.74 -0.71
C PRO A 513 -23.57 3.77 -0.74
N GLY A 514 -22.97 4.37 0.29
CA GLY A 514 -21.56 4.27 0.65
C GLY A 514 -21.33 3.32 1.83
N GLN A 515 -20.09 2.90 2.03
CA GLN A 515 -19.64 2.16 3.22
C GLN A 515 -18.36 2.80 3.77
N GLY A 516 -18.25 3.01 5.08
CA GLY A 516 -17.07 3.62 5.71
C GLY A 516 -17.32 4.25 7.08
N THR A 517 -16.31 4.24 7.96
CA THR A 517 -16.33 5.02 9.23
C THR A 517 -16.40 6.53 8.99
N SER A 518 -16.03 6.97 7.78
CA SER A 518 -16.22 8.32 7.22
C SER A 518 -17.67 8.83 7.24
N PHE A 519 -18.66 7.94 7.06
CA PHE A 519 -20.08 8.29 7.17
C PHE A 519 -20.56 8.25 8.62
N ALA A 520 -20.05 7.29 9.41
CA ALA A 520 -20.34 7.18 10.84
C ALA A 520 -19.90 8.44 11.61
N VAL A 521 -18.70 8.95 11.36
CA VAL A 521 -18.23 10.19 12.01
C VAL A 521 -19.04 11.42 11.58
N ALA A 522 -19.42 11.53 10.30
CA ALA A 522 -20.26 12.63 9.81
C ALA A 522 -21.65 12.65 10.46
N ILE A 523 -22.27 11.48 10.64
CA ILE A 523 -23.54 11.33 11.36
C ILE A 523 -23.37 11.69 12.85
N ALA A 524 -22.29 11.24 13.49
CA ALA A 524 -22.01 11.58 14.89
C ALA A 524 -21.74 13.08 15.10
N ALA A 525 -21.07 13.74 14.14
CA ALA A 525 -20.88 15.19 14.11
C ALA A 525 -22.20 15.96 13.94
N GLY A 526 -23.13 15.43 13.13
CA GLY A 526 -24.51 15.93 13.09
C GLY A 526 -25.20 15.80 14.46
N CYS A 527 -25.10 14.65 15.13
CA CYS A 527 -25.64 14.48 16.48
C CYS A 527 -25.00 15.43 17.52
N ALA A 528 -23.72 15.78 17.37
CA ALA A 528 -23.07 16.83 18.16
C ALA A 528 -23.67 18.22 17.89
N ALA A 529 -24.00 18.54 16.63
CA ALA A 529 -24.64 19.81 16.27
C ALA A 529 -26.09 19.91 16.78
N LEU A 530 -26.84 18.79 16.80
CA LEU A 530 -28.15 18.73 17.48
C LEU A 530 -28.01 19.05 18.97
N TRP A 531 -27.01 18.46 19.65
CA TRP A 531 -26.79 18.64 21.09
C TRP A 531 -26.35 20.08 21.44
N LEU A 532 -25.40 20.66 20.69
CA LEU A 532 -25.02 22.06 20.87
C LEU A 532 -26.18 23.02 20.59
N SER A 533 -26.98 22.79 19.55
CA SER A 533 -28.16 23.61 19.24
C SER A 533 -29.25 23.48 20.32
N ARG A 534 -29.42 22.28 20.89
CA ARG A 534 -30.36 22.00 21.99
C ARG A 534 -30.01 22.74 23.28
N HIS A 535 -28.73 22.88 23.60
CA HIS A 535 -28.27 23.41 24.89
C HIS A 535 -27.73 24.84 24.84
N SER A 536 -27.43 25.36 23.65
CA SER A 536 -26.58 26.51 23.33
C SER A 536 -25.08 26.28 23.62
N PRO A 537 -24.16 26.74 22.73
CA PRO A 537 -22.73 26.69 22.99
C PRO A 537 -22.33 27.37 24.31
N ASP A 538 -22.89 28.55 24.60
CA ASP A 538 -22.56 29.33 25.80
C ASP A 538 -22.85 28.58 27.11
N ALA A 539 -24.00 27.89 27.20
CA ALA A 539 -24.37 27.14 28.40
C ALA A 539 -23.61 25.82 28.52
N VAL A 540 -23.24 25.21 27.38
CA VAL A 540 -22.33 24.05 27.33
C VAL A 540 -20.93 24.44 27.82
N GLN A 541 -20.38 25.56 27.33
CA GLN A 541 -19.10 26.13 27.76
C GLN A 541 -19.13 26.46 29.27
N ALA A 542 -20.15 27.17 29.75
CA ALA A 542 -20.27 27.56 31.15
C ALA A 542 -20.38 26.35 32.11
N GLU A 543 -21.08 25.28 31.72
CA GLU A 543 -21.14 24.05 32.54
C GLU A 543 -19.83 23.25 32.48
N ALA A 544 -19.08 23.32 31.38
CA ALA A 544 -17.74 22.71 31.26
C ALA A 544 -16.70 23.44 32.13
N GLU A 545 -16.64 24.78 32.05
CA GLU A 545 -15.79 25.65 32.87
C GLU A 545 -16.06 25.44 34.37
N LYS A 546 -17.33 25.47 34.78
CA LYS A 546 -17.79 25.20 36.16
C LYS A 546 -17.35 23.84 36.71
N ARG A 547 -17.01 22.88 35.83
CA ARG A 547 -16.53 21.54 36.18
C ARG A 547 -15.02 21.37 36.07
N GLY A 548 -14.31 22.34 35.48
CA GLY A 548 -12.89 22.24 35.16
C GLY A 548 -12.60 21.17 34.09
N VAL A 549 -13.46 21.06 33.07
CA VAL A 549 -13.29 20.15 31.91
C VAL A 549 -13.54 20.91 30.61
N SER A 550 -13.09 20.35 29.49
CA SER A 550 -13.39 20.87 28.16
C SER A 550 -14.82 20.53 27.69
N VAL A 551 -15.34 21.29 26.72
CA VAL A 551 -16.58 20.98 26.00
C VAL A 551 -16.50 19.60 25.34
N GLN A 552 -15.35 19.27 24.77
CA GLN A 552 -15.04 17.97 24.17
C GLN A 552 -15.20 16.81 25.17
N GLU A 553 -14.66 16.94 26.39
CA GLU A 553 -14.83 15.94 27.46
C GLU A 553 -16.28 15.85 27.95
N LEU A 554 -16.97 16.98 28.11
CA LEU A 554 -18.38 17.01 28.53
C LEU A 554 -19.28 16.33 27.50
N PHE A 555 -19.06 16.59 26.20
CA PHE A 555 -19.78 15.94 25.12
C PHE A 555 -19.44 14.45 25.02
N ARG A 556 -18.15 14.07 25.11
CA ARG A 556 -17.70 12.67 25.15
C ARG A 556 -18.36 11.91 26.30
N ALA A 557 -18.51 12.52 27.47
CA ALA A 557 -19.22 11.93 28.60
C ALA A 557 -20.74 11.80 28.35
N ALA A 558 -21.37 12.77 27.69
CA ALA A 558 -22.78 12.72 27.34
C ALA A 558 -23.09 11.61 26.32
N ILE A 559 -22.43 11.61 25.16
CA ILE A 559 -22.69 10.67 24.06
C ILE A 559 -22.42 9.21 24.46
N LYS A 560 -21.42 8.97 25.32
CA LYS A 560 -21.11 7.62 25.84
C LYS A 560 -22.05 7.15 26.96
N ALA A 561 -22.72 8.08 27.65
CA ALA A 561 -23.72 7.77 28.67
C ALA A 561 -25.12 7.48 28.07
N THR A 562 -25.44 8.09 26.92
CA THR A 562 -26.75 7.90 26.24
C THR A 562 -26.73 6.86 25.13
N ALA A 563 -25.54 6.38 24.75
CA ALA A 563 -25.33 5.37 23.71
C ALA A 563 -26.23 4.13 23.87
N ARG A 564 -26.90 3.74 22.77
CA ARG A 564 -27.72 2.54 22.67
C ARG A 564 -26.81 1.32 22.56
N ARG A 565 -27.01 0.33 23.44
CA ARG A 565 -26.19 -0.90 23.48
C ARG A 565 -27.01 -2.11 23.03
N PRO A 566 -26.74 -2.67 21.85
CA PRO A 566 -27.21 -3.99 21.46
C PRO A 566 -26.78 -5.08 22.45
N GLU A 567 -27.44 -6.23 22.39
CA GLU A 567 -27.02 -7.39 23.17
C GLU A 567 -25.60 -7.84 22.78
N ASN A 568 -24.78 -8.23 23.76
CA ASN A 568 -23.39 -8.65 23.56
C ASN A 568 -22.46 -7.59 22.92
N TRP A 569 -22.78 -6.29 23.04
CA TRP A 569 -21.98 -5.20 22.47
C TRP A 569 -20.49 -5.23 22.89
N PRO A 570 -19.53 -5.28 21.94
CA PRO A 570 -18.10 -5.40 22.22
C PRO A 570 -17.47 -4.05 22.61
N SER A 571 -17.75 -3.60 23.84
CA SER A 571 -17.39 -2.26 24.33
C SER A 571 -15.89 -1.91 24.35
N GLN A 572 -15.01 -2.91 24.34
CA GLN A 572 -13.55 -2.74 24.23
C GLN A 572 -13.07 -2.53 22.79
N SER A 573 -13.96 -2.66 21.81
CA SER A 573 -13.66 -2.62 20.37
C SER A 573 -14.46 -1.55 19.63
N LEU A 574 -15.74 -1.36 19.98
CA LEU A 574 -16.67 -0.43 19.31
C LEU A 574 -17.13 0.72 20.23
N GLY A 575 -16.48 0.89 21.38
CA GLY A 575 -16.78 1.96 22.32
C GLY A 575 -18.11 1.80 23.06
N ALA A 576 -18.75 2.90 23.42
CA ALA A 576 -19.84 2.91 24.38
C ALA A 576 -21.20 2.39 23.86
N GLY A 577 -21.36 2.17 22.56
CA GLY A 577 -22.63 1.80 21.92
C GLY A 577 -22.79 2.47 20.56
N VAL A 578 -23.99 2.38 20.00
CA VAL A 578 -24.44 3.18 18.85
C VAL A 578 -24.97 4.53 19.35
N VAL A 579 -24.74 5.61 18.61
CA VAL A 579 -25.29 6.95 18.92
C VAL A 579 -26.82 6.90 19.06
N ASP A 580 -27.35 7.58 20.07
CA ASP A 580 -28.78 7.82 20.27
C ASP A 580 -29.01 9.31 20.53
N ALA A 581 -29.47 10.03 19.51
CA ALA A 581 -29.67 11.48 19.55
C ALA A 581 -30.88 11.89 20.40
N GLU A 582 -31.94 11.08 20.41
CA GLU A 582 -33.15 11.29 21.24
C GLU A 582 -32.76 11.30 22.73
N GLN A 583 -31.97 10.30 23.16
CA GLN A 583 -31.47 10.20 24.54
C GLN A 583 -30.38 11.26 24.84
N LEU A 584 -29.52 11.58 23.87
CA LEU A 584 -28.45 12.59 23.99
C LEU A 584 -29.00 14.01 24.27
N LEU A 585 -30.02 14.44 23.52
CA LEU A 585 -30.67 15.75 23.71
C LEU A 585 -31.62 15.76 24.93
N GLY A 586 -32.07 14.59 25.37
CA GLY A 586 -32.85 14.40 26.60
C GLY A 586 -32.03 14.51 27.89
N LEU A 587 -30.71 14.33 27.84
CA LEU A 587 -29.82 14.37 29.01
C LEU A 587 -29.49 15.83 29.41
N PRO A 588 -29.96 16.35 30.56
CA PRO A 588 -29.61 17.70 30.99
C PRO A 588 -28.11 17.79 31.31
N LEU A 589 -27.44 18.88 30.90
CA LEU A 589 -26.00 19.08 31.13
C LEU A 589 -25.59 18.80 32.59
N ALA A 590 -26.36 19.32 33.55
CA ALA A 590 -26.20 19.12 34.99
C ALA A 590 -26.25 17.64 35.47
N ARG A 591 -26.69 16.69 34.63
CA ARG A 591 -26.74 15.25 34.88
C ARG A 591 -25.73 14.43 34.05
N VAL A 592 -25.01 15.05 33.11
CA VAL A 592 -23.89 14.40 32.43
C VAL A 592 -22.86 13.99 33.49
N SER A 593 -22.42 12.73 33.45
CA SER A 593 -21.43 12.20 34.40
C SER A 593 -20.11 12.99 34.33
N ARG A 594 -19.33 13.00 35.43
CA ARG A 594 -17.98 13.58 35.38
C ARG A 594 -17.16 12.85 34.29
N PRO A 595 -16.56 13.56 33.33
CA PRO A 595 -15.69 12.92 32.34
C PRO A 595 -14.54 12.18 33.00
N VAL A 596 -14.18 11.03 32.42
CA VAL A 596 -12.90 10.35 32.67
C VAL A 596 -11.98 10.77 31.52
N PRO A 597 -10.79 11.35 31.79
CA PRO A 597 -9.86 11.71 30.73
C PRO A 597 -9.52 10.50 29.84
N SER A 598 -9.56 10.69 28.53
CA SER A 598 -9.00 9.70 27.61
C SER A 598 -7.48 9.78 27.67
N THR A 599 -6.81 8.63 27.66
CA THR A 599 -5.36 8.58 27.45
C THR A 599 -5.03 8.75 25.96
N ASP A 600 -3.76 8.97 25.64
CA ASP A 600 -3.20 8.50 24.36
C ASP A 600 -3.22 6.95 24.30
N ALA A 601 -3.21 6.36 23.11
CA ALA A 601 -2.80 4.97 22.88
C ALA A 601 -2.19 4.76 21.48
N ASN A 602 -1.24 5.60 21.11
CA ASN A 602 -0.33 5.38 19.98
C ASN A 602 0.18 3.93 19.97
N PRO A 603 0.01 3.18 18.86
CA PRO A 603 0.33 1.74 18.82
C PRO A 603 1.83 1.46 18.97
N GLY A 604 2.70 2.45 18.74
CA GLY A 604 4.15 2.37 18.90
C GLY A 604 4.65 2.61 20.31
N ARG A 605 3.83 3.12 21.25
CA ARG A 605 4.30 3.50 22.59
C ARG A 605 4.92 2.33 23.36
N SER A 606 4.47 1.09 23.12
CA SER A 606 5.05 -0.13 23.71
C SER A 606 6.39 -0.55 23.10
N MET A 607 6.70 -0.15 21.86
CA MET A 607 8.02 -0.35 21.25
C MET A 607 9.10 0.57 21.85
N LEU A 608 8.69 1.56 22.65
CA LEU A 608 9.54 2.59 23.25
C LEU A 608 9.66 2.44 24.77
N GLU A 609 9.19 1.34 25.35
CA GLU A 609 9.35 1.05 26.77
C GLU A 609 10.85 0.96 27.14
N GLY A 610 11.26 1.74 28.15
CA GLY A 610 12.65 1.90 28.55
C GLY A 610 13.54 2.73 27.60
N VAL A 611 13.02 3.22 26.47
CA VAL A 611 13.78 4.05 25.53
C VAL A 611 13.85 5.50 26.03
N ALA A 612 15.07 6.02 26.20
CA ALA A 612 15.29 7.43 26.51
C ALA A 612 14.83 8.33 25.37
N ASP A 613 14.25 9.49 25.70
CA ASP A 613 13.65 10.44 24.76
C ASP A 613 12.54 9.85 23.87
N ALA A 614 11.77 8.87 24.35
CA ALA A 614 10.74 8.14 23.59
C ALA A 614 9.85 8.99 22.66
N GLU A 615 9.36 10.17 23.10
CA GLU A 615 8.52 11.05 22.27
C GLU A 615 9.17 11.45 20.93
N ARG A 616 10.51 11.52 20.85
CA ARG A 616 11.31 11.74 19.62
C ARG A 616 11.03 10.69 18.53
N PHE A 617 10.64 9.48 18.94
CA PHE A 617 10.44 8.33 18.07
C PHE A 617 8.97 7.90 17.95
N LEU A 618 8.04 8.58 18.62
CA LEU A 618 6.65 8.15 18.75
C LEU A 618 5.91 8.07 17.40
N ALA A 619 6.20 9.00 16.49
CA ALA A 619 5.69 9.00 15.11
C ALA A 619 6.18 7.77 14.30
N GLU A 620 7.47 7.46 14.41
CA GLU A 620 8.13 6.36 13.71
C GLU A 620 7.69 5.00 14.28
N ALA A 621 7.66 4.86 15.61
CA ALA A 621 7.20 3.66 16.27
C ALA A 621 5.71 3.38 15.99
N GLY A 622 4.87 4.42 15.94
CA GLY A 622 3.45 4.29 15.56
C GLY A 622 3.28 3.74 14.14
N PHE A 623 4.05 4.29 13.19
CA PHE A 623 4.10 3.83 11.81
C PHE A 623 4.50 2.35 11.70
N LEU A 624 5.62 1.98 12.34
CA LEU A 624 6.15 0.60 12.33
C LEU A 624 5.23 -0.41 13.03
N ALA A 625 4.60 -0.02 14.14
CA ALA A 625 3.67 -0.88 14.88
C ALA A 625 2.41 -1.20 14.06
N LEU A 626 1.91 -0.22 13.31
CA LEU A 626 0.67 -0.36 12.57
C LEU A 626 0.85 -1.09 11.23
N ASP A 627 1.95 -0.83 10.52
CA ASP A 627 2.42 -1.65 9.39
C ASP A 627 2.55 -3.12 9.80
N ARG A 628 3.28 -3.39 10.89
CA ARG A 628 3.48 -4.74 11.40
C ARG A 628 2.16 -5.43 11.71
N ARG A 629 1.18 -4.71 12.28
CA ARG A 629 -0.15 -5.24 12.57
C ARG A 629 -0.86 -5.71 11.29
N GLN A 630 -0.76 -4.96 10.19
CA GLN A 630 -1.34 -5.38 8.90
C GLN A 630 -0.66 -6.63 8.34
N ARG A 631 0.68 -6.69 8.41
CA ARG A 631 1.47 -7.85 7.95
C ARG A 631 1.20 -9.12 8.75
N THR A 632 0.71 -8.99 9.99
CA THR A 632 0.30 -10.12 10.83
C THR A 632 -1.19 -10.46 10.75
N ASP A 633 -2.02 -9.65 10.09
CA ASP A 633 -3.46 -9.92 9.99
C ASP A 633 -3.74 -11.02 8.96
N PRO A 634 -4.24 -12.21 9.36
CA PRO A 634 -4.42 -13.35 8.44
C PRO A 634 -5.44 -13.09 7.33
N THR A 635 -6.27 -12.05 7.43
CA THR A 635 -7.17 -11.63 6.34
C THR A 635 -6.46 -10.78 5.28
N ARG A 636 -5.28 -10.24 5.59
CA ARG A 636 -4.48 -9.33 4.75
C ARG A 636 -3.10 -9.88 4.34
N VAL A 637 -2.58 -10.96 4.92
CA VAL A 637 -1.24 -11.52 4.60
C VAL A 637 -1.01 -11.64 3.08
N GLY A 638 -1.89 -12.33 2.35
CA GLY A 638 -1.80 -12.49 0.89
C GLY A 638 -1.99 -11.20 0.07
N ALA A 639 -2.27 -10.07 0.73
CA ALA A 639 -2.34 -8.72 0.15
C ALA A 639 -1.15 -7.83 0.59
N LEU A 640 -0.26 -8.30 1.47
CA LEU A 640 1.00 -7.64 1.86
C LEU A 640 2.26 -8.50 1.58
N GLU A 641 2.09 -9.72 1.05
CA GLU A 641 3.14 -10.65 0.59
C GLU A 641 4.09 -10.09 -0.50
N SER A 642 3.88 -8.83 -0.91
CA SER A 642 4.68 -8.10 -1.90
C SER A 642 5.56 -6.98 -1.36
N ALA A 643 5.17 -6.38 -0.23
CA ALA A 643 5.79 -5.16 0.24
C ALA A 643 6.97 -5.47 1.17
N ALA A 644 8.16 -4.94 0.87
CA ALA A 644 9.27 -4.97 1.82
C ALA A 644 8.86 -4.19 3.10
N ALA A 645 8.92 -4.84 4.25
CA ALA A 645 8.54 -4.20 5.51
C ALA A 645 9.43 -2.97 5.78
N PRO A 646 8.85 -1.82 6.18
CA PRO A 646 9.60 -0.61 6.47
C PRO A 646 10.60 -0.88 7.59
N ARG A 647 11.88 -0.60 7.30
CA ARG A 647 12.94 -0.64 8.31
C ARG A 647 12.80 0.54 9.28
N PRO A 648 13.19 0.39 10.55
CA PRO A 648 13.41 1.54 11.42
C PRO A 648 14.55 2.42 10.90
N SER A 649 14.60 3.65 11.42
CA SER A 649 15.76 4.51 11.37
C SER A 649 16.90 3.91 12.19
N GLN A 650 18.15 4.22 11.80
CA GLN A 650 19.34 3.79 12.52
C GLN A 650 19.37 4.37 13.95
N ALA A 651 18.74 5.54 14.15
CA ALA A 651 18.60 6.18 15.45
C ALA A 651 17.66 5.40 16.39
N LEU A 652 16.48 4.97 15.90
CA LEU A 652 15.53 4.17 16.68
C LEU A 652 16.09 2.78 16.99
N GLU A 653 16.65 2.09 15.98
CA GLU A 653 17.27 0.78 16.15
C GLU A 653 18.37 0.81 17.22
N ALA A 654 19.24 1.84 17.17
CA ALA A 654 20.29 2.03 18.17
C ALA A 654 19.75 2.48 19.54
N ALA A 655 18.58 3.13 19.61
CA ALA A 655 17.95 3.51 20.87
C ALA A 655 17.35 2.32 21.61
N ILE A 656 16.61 1.45 20.90
CA ILE A 656 16.06 0.21 21.45
C ILE A 656 17.19 -0.75 21.88
N ARG A 657 18.24 -0.89 21.05
CA ARG A 657 19.42 -1.70 21.41
C ARG A 657 20.17 -1.19 22.64
N ARG A 658 20.01 0.09 23.02
CA ARG A 658 20.59 0.67 24.24
C ARG A 658 19.71 0.52 25.49
N SER A 659 18.39 0.39 25.37
CA SER A 659 17.49 0.29 26.54
C SER A 659 17.50 -1.09 27.22
N GLY A 660 18.21 -2.07 26.64
CA GLY A 660 18.11 -3.47 27.04
C GLY A 660 16.85 -4.16 26.54
N GLY A 661 16.06 -3.49 25.67
CA GLY A 661 15.02 -4.13 24.89
C GLY A 661 15.61 -5.27 24.06
N GLY A 662 14.89 -6.39 23.99
CA GLY A 662 15.26 -7.50 23.10
C GLY A 662 15.23 -7.08 21.63
N GLU A 663 15.84 -7.89 20.77
CA GLU A 663 15.83 -7.73 19.31
C GLU A 663 14.43 -7.32 18.83
N LEU A 664 14.36 -6.23 18.04
CA LEU A 664 13.12 -5.83 17.39
C LEU A 664 12.59 -7.05 16.63
N PRO A 665 11.33 -7.50 16.80
CA PRO A 665 10.86 -8.78 16.22
C PRO A 665 10.97 -8.89 14.69
N ALA A 666 11.24 -7.77 14.00
CA ALA A 666 11.74 -7.75 12.64
C ALA A 666 12.97 -8.66 12.42
N GLU A 667 13.91 -8.76 13.36
CA GLU A 667 15.12 -9.60 13.24
C GLU A 667 14.78 -11.10 13.14
N ARG A 668 13.73 -11.57 13.84
CA ARG A 668 13.21 -12.94 13.66
C ARG A 668 12.51 -13.16 12.31
N SER A 669 11.93 -12.12 11.72
CA SER A 669 11.33 -12.19 10.38
C SER A 669 12.36 -12.00 9.25
N ALA A 670 13.44 -11.25 9.49
CA ALA A 670 14.38 -10.79 8.47
C ALA A 670 15.29 -11.88 7.89
N ARG A 671 15.31 -13.09 8.49
CA ARG A 671 15.84 -14.30 7.85
C ARG A 671 15.01 -14.74 6.64
N SER A 672 13.82 -14.18 6.47
CA SER A 672 13.02 -14.22 5.26
C SER A 672 12.82 -12.81 4.71
N ALA A 673 13.69 -12.42 3.79
CA ALA A 673 13.31 -11.53 2.71
C ALA A 673 13.74 -12.20 1.39
N ALA A 674 12.80 -12.40 0.49
CA ALA A 674 12.62 -11.49 -0.63
C ALA A 674 11.12 -11.44 -0.89
N VAL A 675 10.61 -10.29 -1.34
CA VAL A 675 9.18 -9.97 -1.30
C VAL A 675 8.85 -9.29 -2.64
N ALA A 676 7.89 -9.84 -3.40
CA ALA A 676 7.76 -9.54 -4.83
C ALA A 676 6.42 -8.86 -5.16
N PRO A 677 6.40 -7.79 -5.97
CA PRO A 677 5.28 -6.87 -6.12
C PRO A 677 3.98 -7.58 -6.56
N LEU A 678 2.86 -7.27 -5.90
CA LEU A 678 1.58 -7.96 -6.11
C LEU A 678 1.01 -7.55 -7.46
N THR A 679 0.76 -8.51 -8.34
CA THR A 679 0.30 -8.22 -9.71
C THR A 679 -1.24 -8.16 -9.82
N PRO A 680 -1.82 -7.08 -10.38
CA PRO A 680 -3.25 -6.77 -10.35
C PRO A 680 -4.10 -7.78 -11.12
N TYR A 681 -5.31 -8.08 -10.64
CA TYR A 681 -6.15 -9.19 -11.12
C TYR A 681 -6.51 -9.08 -12.62
N ILE A 682 -5.94 -9.92 -13.50
CA ILE A 682 -6.25 -9.88 -14.94
C ILE A 682 -7.28 -10.97 -15.31
N GLY A 683 -8.55 -10.69 -15.04
CA GLY A 683 -9.71 -11.43 -15.54
C GLY A 683 -9.78 -12.94 -15.23
N PRO A 684 -10.74 -13.67 -15.84
CA PRO A 684 -10.77 -15.12 -15.86
C PRO A 684 -9.95 -15.66 -17.04
N ARG A 685 -8.90 -16.43 -16.76
CA ARG A 685 -8.11 -17.15 -17.78
C ARG A 685 -9.04 -18.06 -18.59
N LYS A 686 -9.21 -17.82 -19.90
CA LYS A 686 -9.87 -18.78 -20.80
C LYS A 686 -9.05 -20.07 -20.79
N PRO A 687 -9.60 -21.23 -20.35
CA PRO A 687 -8.85 -22.48 -20.40
C PRO A 687 -8.48 -22.81 -21.84
N SER A 688 -7.24 -23.22 -22.08
CA SER A 688 -6.85 -23.76 -23.38
C SER A 688 -7.55 -25.10 -23.57
N ALA A 689 -8.69 -25.10 -24.29
CA ALA A 689 -9.53 -26.26 -24.58
C ALA A 689 -8.82 -27.42 -25.33
N LYS A 690 -7.50 -27.29 -25.56
CA LYS A 690 -6.61 -28.31 -26.10
C LYS A 690 -6.11 -29.32 -25.06
N ILE A 691 -6.08 -29.01 -23.76
CA ILE A 691 -5.47 -29.91 -22.76
C ILE A 691 -6.26 -31.22 -22.64
N LEU A 692 -7.59 -31.17 -22.46
CA LEU A 692 -8.48 -32.34 -22.56
C LEU A 692 -8.56 -32.96 -23.97
N ALA A 693 -7.96 -32.32 -24.98
CA ALA A 693 -7.92 -32.82 -26.37
C ALA A 693 -6.57 -33.43 -26.76
N GLN A 694 -5.56 -33.50 -25.88
CA GLN A 694 -4.26 -34.09 -26.23
C GLN A 694 -4.27 -35.62 -26.30
N GLY A 695 -5.36 -36.29 -25.89
CA GLY A 695 -5.64 -37.68 -26.27
C GLY A 695 -6.26 -37.85 -27.67
N ALA A 696 -6.61 -36.75 -28.37
CA ALA A 696 -7.45 -36.77 -29.57
C ALA A 696 -6.67 -36.54 -30.88
N VAL A 697 -5.54 -37.21 -31.08
CA VAL A 697 -4.88 -37.35 -32.39
C VAL A 697 -5.21 -38.74 -32.99
N ALA A 698 -6.51 -39.00 -33.13
CA ALA A 698 -7.05 -40.12 -33.88
C ALA A 698 -8.29 -39.63 -34.65
N THR A 699 -8.26 -39.74 -35.99
CA THR A 699 -9.30 -39.20 -36.87
C THR A 699 -10.54 -40.08 -36.93
N GLY A 700 -11.73 -39.50 -36.73
CA GLY A 700 -12.99 -40.09 -37.19
C GLY A 700 -13.72 -41.04 -36.23
N ALA A 701 -13.79 -40.72 -34.93
CA ALA A 701 -14.50 -41.53 -33.94
C ALA A 701 -15.75 -40.82 -33.33
N SER A 702 -16.73 -41.60 -32.88
CA SER A 702 -18.08 -41.14 -32.50
C SER A 702 -18.17 -40.52 -31.09
N SER A 703 -19.35 -39.99 -30.73
CA SER A 703 -19.58 -39.37 -29.41
C SER A 703 -19.26 -40.30 -28.23
N ALA A 704 -19.46 -41.62 -28.38
CA ALA A 704 -19.13 -42.62 -27.38
C ALA A 704 -17.62 -42.74 -27.10
N SER A 705 -16.76 -42.57 -28.11
CA SER A 705 -15.30 -42.67 -27.92
C SER A 705 -14.74 -41.44 -27.20
N ARG A 706 -15.26 -40.23 -27.48
CA ARG A 706 -14.90 -39.03 -26.71
C ARG A 706 -15.20 -39.20 -25.23
N ALA A 707 -16.36 -39.78 -24.90
CA ALA A 707 -16.71 -40.11 -23.53
C ALA A 707 -15.83 -41.22 -22.92
N ALA A 708 -15.18 -42.08 -23.72
CA ALA A 708 -14.19 -43.05 -23.22
C ALA A 708 -12.86 -42.35 -22.90
N SER A 709 -12.27 -41.63 -23.86
CA SER A 709 -10.97 -40.97 -23.67
C SER A 709 -10.99 -39.86 -22.62
N VAL A 710 -12.12 -39.17 -22.41
CA VAL A 710 -12.29 -38.24 -21.29
C VAL A 710 -12.30 -38.96 -19.94
N ARG A 711 -12.87 -40.17 -19.84
CA ARG A 711 -12.81 -40.99 -18.62
C ARG A 711 -11.42 -41.59 -18.37
N GLU A 712 -10.70 -41.98 -19.41
CA GLU A 712 -9.31 -42.43 -19.31
C GLU A 712 -8.37 -41.30 -18.90
N GLY A 713 -8.52 -40.10 -19.48
CA GLY A 713 -7.79 -38.89 -19.08
C GLY A 713 -8.11 -38.45 -17.66
N LYS A 714 -9.39 -38.44 -17.26
CA LYS A 714 -9.83 -38.21 -15.87
C LYS A 714 -9.14 -39.20 -14.92
N LYS A 715 -9.16 -40.49 -15.25
CA LYS A 715 -8.55 -41.53 -14.42
C LYS A 715 -7.04 -41.35 -14.30
N ALA A 716 -6.31 -41.17 -15.41
CA ALA A 716 -4.86 -41.00 -15.37
C ALA A 716 -4.41 -39.76 -14.57
N LEU A 717 -5.19 -38.68 -14.60
CA LEU A 717 -4.98 -37.49 -13.77
C LEU A 717 -5.23 -37.78 -12.28
N LEU A 718 -6.34 -38.43 -11.95
CA LEU A 718 -6.67 -38.82 -10.57
C LEU A 718 -5.63 -39.81 -10.02
N ASP A 719 -5.23 -40.84 -10.78
CA ASP A 719 -4.19 -41.82 -10.39
C ASP A 719 -2.83 -41.12 -10.10
N ARG A 720 -2.48 -40.05 -10.83
CA ARG A 720 -1.30 -39.21 -10.55
C ARG A 720 -1.43 -38.44 -9.23
N ILE A 721 -2.56 -37.75 -9.02
CA ILE A 721 -2.83 -37.02 -7.76
C ILE A 721 -2.82 -37.99 -6.56
N GLU A 722 -3.41 -39.17 -6.72
CA GLU A 722 -3.50 -40.22 -5.71
C GLU A 722 -2.12 -40.81 -5.34
N SER A 723 -1.17 -40.78 -6.28
CA SER A 723 0.24 -41.17 -6.12
C SER A 723 1.05 -40.13 -5.34
N VAL A 724 0.94 -38.83 -5.68
CA VAL A 724 1.58 -37.74 -4.90
C VAL A 724 1.03 -37.71 -3.47
N LEU A 725 -0.28 -37.89 -3.29
CA LEU A 725 -0.86 -38.03 -1.96
C LEU A 725 -0.42 -39.32 -1.24
N LYS A 726 0.03 -40.38 -1.94
CA LYS A 726 0.60 -41.60 -1.31
C LYS A 726 2.00 -41.36 -0.75
N SER A 727 2.87 -40.65 -1.46
CA SER A 727 4.22 -40.36 -0.98
C SER A 727 4.21 -39.41 0.23
N GLN A 728 3.42 -38.34 0.20
CA GLN A 728 3.37 -37.36 1.29
C GLN A 728 2.72 -37.91 2.58
N VAL A 729 1.63 -38.70 2.46
CA VAL A 729 0.95 -39.28 3.65
C VAL A 729 1.87 -40.26 4.41
N ALA A 730 2.83 -40.90 3.74
CA ALA A 730 3.76 -41.84 4.36
C ALA A 730 4.68 -41.21 5.44
N GLN A 731 4.90 -39.88 5.41
CA GLN A 731 5.81 -39.20 6.34
C GLN A 731 5.15 -38.70 7.64
N LYS A 732 3.82 -38.54 7.71
CA LYS A 732 3.15 -37.90 8.86
C LYS A 732 2.72 -38.91 9.95
N ARG A 733 3.08 -38.63 11.21
CA ARG A 733 2.97 -39.54 12.38
C ARG A 733 1.56 -39.88 12.90
N ARG A 734 0.47 -39.45 12.23
CA ARG A 734 -0.93 -39.76 12.61
C ARG A 734 -1.72 -40.21 11.39
N ARG A 735 -1.97 -41.53 11.25
CA ARG A 735 -2.64 -42.11 10.08
C ARG A 735 -4.13 -41.72 9.93
N ALA A 736 -4.88 -41.69 11.04
CA ALA A 736 -6.34 -41.60 11.00
C ALA A 736 -6.88 -40.30 10.35
N ASP A 737 -6.28 -39.15 10.63
CA ASP A 737 -6.69 -37.87 10.04
C ASP A 737 -6.21 -37.74 8.58
N ALA A 738 -5.05 -38.33 8.25
CA ALA A 738 -4.49 -38.28 6.91
C ALA A 738 -5.37 -38.98 5.88
N ASP A 739 -5.94 -40.14 6.22
CA ASP A 739 -6.86 -40.86 5.32
C ASP A 739 -8.19 -40.10 5.09
N ARG A 740 -8.69 -39.38 6.11
CA ARG A 740 -9.87 -38.50 5.98
C ARG A 740 -9.60 -37.34 5.00
N ILE A 741 -8.52 -36.59 5.23
CA ILE A 741 -8.11 -35.43 4.41
C ILE A 741 -7.82 -35.87 2.97
N ARG A 742 -7.12 -37.00 2.80
CA ARG A 742 -6.85 -37.64 1.51
C ARG A 742 -8.14 -37.92 0.74
N HIS A 743 -9.12 -38.56 1.37
CA HIS A 743 -10.38 -38.92 0.71
C HIS A 743 -11.21 -37.68 0.34
N GLU A 744 -11.20 -36.67 1.21
CA GLU A 744 -11.86 -35.39 0.96
C GLU A 744 -11.26 -34.63 -0.24
N ILE A 745 -9.94 -34.47 -0.28
CA ILE A 745 -9.21 -33.85 -1.42
C ILE A 745 -9.50 -34.59 -2.72
N MET A 746 -9.40 -35.94 -2.73
CA MET A 746 -9.70 -36.73 -3.93
C MET A 746 -11.14 -36.53 -4.41
N SER A 747 -12.12 -36.51 -3.49
CA SER A 747 -13.52 -36.27 -3.83
C SER A 747 -13.76 -34.86 -4.42
N GLN A 748 -13.04 -33.86 -3.92
CA GLN A 748 -13.15 -32.48 -4.36
C GLN A 748 -12.49 -32.28 -5.73
N ALA A 749 -11.30 -32.84 -5.93
CA ALA A 749 -10.62 -32.85 -7.23
C ALA A 749 -11.46 -33.55 -8.30
N GLU A 750 -12.09 -34.69 -7.98
CA GLU A 750 -12.98 -35.39 -8.90
C GLU A 750 -14.17 -34.52 -9.34
N ARG A 751 -14.82 -33.79 -8.41
CA ARG A 751 -15.92 -32.86 -8.74
C ARG A 751 -15.48 -31.71 -9.65
N VAL A 752 -14.29 -31.14 -9.44
CA VAL A 752 -13.75 -30.08 -10.31
C VAL A 752 -13.45 -30.62 -11.72
N ILE A 753 -12.84 -31.81 -11.82
CA ILE A 753 -12.53 -32.44 -13.11
C ILE A 753 -13.81 -32.81 -13.86
N ASP A 754 -14.88 -33.27 -13.19
CA ASP A 754 -16.17 -33.52 -13.85
C ASP A 754 -16.83 -32.24 -14.35
N SER A 755 -16.79 -31.13 -13.60
CA SER A 755 -17.27 -29.83 -14.11
C SER A 755 -16.50 -29.38 -15.36
N TRP A 756 -15.18 -29.57 -15.41
CA TRP A 756 -14.37 -29.29 -16.60
C TRP A 756 -14.67 -30.22 -17.77
N ALA A 757 -14.90 -31.51 -17.52
CA ALA A 757 -15.24 -32.50 -18.54
C ALA A 757 -16.62 -32.24 -19.21
N HIS A 758 -17.56 -31.66 -18.47
CA HIS A 758 -18.93 -31.40 -18.93
C HIS A 758 -19.22 -29.91 -19.26
N GLY A 759 -18.25 -29.01 -19.03
CA GLY A 759 -18.37 -27.59 -19.35
C GLY A 759 -19.32 -26.79 -18.45
N THR A 760 -19.55 -27.25 -17.21
CA THR A 760 -20.47 -26.61 -16.26
C THR A 760 -19.76 -25.59 -15.36
N ALA A 761 -20.51 -24.61 -14.86
CA ALA A 761 -20.01 -23.67 -13.86
C ALA A 761 -19.74 -24.39 -12.53
N ILE A 762 -18.64 -24.02 -11.86
CA ILE A 762 -18.24 -24.61 -10.57
C ILE A 762 -19.03 -23.91 -9.44
N PRO A 763 -19.67 -24.66 -8.52
CA PRO A 763 -20.35 -24.09 -7.35
C PRO A 763 -19.43 -23.25 -6.45
N ALA A 764 -19.96 -22.17 -5.89
CA ALA A 764 -19.19 -21.16 -5.15
C ALA A 764 -18.63 -21.67 -3.81
N ASP A 765 -19.27 -22.65 -3.19
CA ASP A 765 -18.85 -23.35 -1.98
C ASP A 765 -17.57 -24.20 -2.17
N VAL A 766 -17.23 -24.55 -3.42
CA VAL A 766 -16.06 -25.39 -3.76
C VAL A 766 -14.83 -24.51 -4.13
N LEU A 767 -14.99 -23.19 -4.25
CA LEU A 767 -14.08 -22.38 -5.08
C LEU A 767 -12.69 -22.07 -4.49
N GLY A 768 -12.52 -22.18 -3.15
CA GLY A 768 -11.30 -21.81 -2.44
C GLY A 768 -10.23 -22.91 -2.43
N ALA A 769 -10.20 -23.71 -1.36
CA ALA A 769 -9.11 -24.67 -1.10
C ALA A 769 -8.98 -25.80 -2.15
N ALA A 770 -10.11 -26.40 -2.55
CA ALA A 770 -10.15 -27.53 -3.47
C ALA A 770 -9.49 -27.23 -4.83
N ARG A 771 -9.90 -26.10 -5.42
CA ARG A 771 -9.40 -25.62 -6.71
C ARG A 771 -7.91 -25.31 -6.64
N SER A 772 -7.48 -24.62 -5.58
CA SER A 772 -6.08 -24.25 -5.38
C SER A 772 -5.18 -25.47 -5.24
N THR A 773 -5.59 -26.45 -4.43
CA THR A 773 -4.83 -27.70 -4.22
C THR A 773 -4.69 -28.49 -5.53
N ALA A 774 -5.77 -28.64 -6.30
CA ALA A 774 -5.74 -29.37 -7.57
C ALA A 774 -4.90 -28.66 -8.66
N GLU A 775 -5.06 -27.34 -8.82
CA GLU A 775 -4.32 -26.56 -9.82
C GLU A 775 -2.82 -26.43 -9.45
N MET A 776 -2.49 -26.48 -8.15
CA MET A 776 -1.11 -26.55 -7.64
C MET A 776 -0.47 -27.92 -7.94
N ILE A 777 -1.10 -29.04 -7.58
CA ILE A 777 -0.55 -30.39 -7.81
C ILE A 777 -0.29 -30.63 -9.31
N VAL A 778 -1.19 -30.18 -10.19
CA VAL A 778 -0.99 -30.25 -11.65
C VAL A 778 0.24 -29.45 -12.09
N ARG A 779 0.43 -28.22 -11.59
CA ARG A 779 1.59 -27.38 -11.92
C ARG A 779 2.91 -28.01 -11.49
N ILE A 780 2.96 -28.58 -10.28
CA ILE A 780 4.17 -29.25 -9.75
C ILE A 780 4.61 -30.39 -10.70
N THR A 781 3.67 -31.17 -11.25
CA THR A 781 4.00 -32.27 -12.18
C THR A 781 4.30 -31.86 -13.64
N ASP A 782 3.97 -30.63 -14.04
CA ASP A 782 4.08 -30.16 -15.44
C ASP A 782 5.13 -29.04 -15.63
N ARG A 783 5.50 -28.34 -14.55
CA ARG A 783 6.39 -27.16 -14.53
C ARG A 783 7.34 -27.22 -13.32
N PRO A 784 8.22 -28.23 -13.23
CA PRO A 784 9.18 -28.34 -12.14
C PRO A 784 10.12 -27.12 -12.08
N ALA A 785 10.44 -26.71 -10.86
CA ALA A 785 11.65 -25.97 -10.55
C ALA A 785 12.69 -26.98 -10.05
N VAL A 786 13.93 -26.90 -10.52
CA VAL A 786 15.02 -27.79 -10.09
C VAL A 786 16.21 -26.98 -9.59
N PRO A 787 16.91 -27.43 -8.53
CA PRO A 787 18.13 -26.76 -8.07
C PRO A 787 19.23 -26.88 -9.12
N VAL A 788 20.02 -25.82 -9.27
CA VAL A 788 21.24 -25.83 -10.07
C VAL A 788 22.37 -26.43 -9.24
N VAL A 789 23.16 -27.31 -9.86
CA VAL A 789 24.34 -27.95 -9.25
C VAL A 789 25.52 -27.85 -10.22
N GLU A 790 26.63 -27.28 -9.75
CA GLU A 790 27.84 -26.98 -10.53
C GLU A 790 27.57 -26.16 -11.82
N GLY A 791 26.55 -25.31 -11.81
CA GLY A 791 26.06 -24.53 -12.97
C GLY A 791 25.25 -25.33 -13.99
N SER A 792 24.85 -26.56 -13.68
CA SER A 792 23.99 -27.40 -14.53
C SER A 792 22.75 -27.90 -13.79
N ILE A 793 21.97 -28.75 -14.43
CA ILE A 793 20.80 -29.41 -13.84
C ILE A 793 20.91 -30.92 -14.04
N ASP A 794 20.46 -31.68 -13.05
CA ASP A 794 20.29 -33.12 -13.15
C ASP A 794 19.08 -33.43 -14.05
N LEU A 795 19.34 -33.98 -15.24
CA LEU A 795 18.30 -34.35 -16.22
C LEU A 795 17.65 -35.70 -15.94
N ASP A 796 18.23 -36.54 -15.08
CA ASP A 796 17.68 -37.85 -14.73
C ASP A 796 16.57 -37.74 -13.65
N ARG A 797 16.34 -36.53 -13.11
CA ARG A 797 15.21 -36.19 -12.24
C ARG A 797 13.86 -36.53 -12.92
N PRO A 798 13.02 -37.45 -12.36
CA PRO A 798 11.77 -37.90 -12.98
C PRO A 798 10.78 -36.79 -13.35
N GLU A 799 10.84 -35.67 -12.65
CA GLU A 799 9.98 -34.49 -12.84
C GLU A 799 10.27 -33.79 -14.18
N LEU A 800 11.51 -33.87 -14.67
CA LEU A 800 11.93 -33.28 -15.95
C LEU A 800 11.59 -34.13 -17.18
N ALA A 801 11.02 -35.33 -17.01
CA ALA A 801 10.76 -36.26 -18.12
C ALA A 801 9.87 -35.68 -19.24
N LEU A 802 8.98 -34.72 -18.93
CA LEU A 802 8.16 -34.01 -19.93
C LEU A 802 8.94 -32.93 -20.71
N TRP A 803 10.13 -32.56 -20.24
CA TRP A 803 10.96 -31.47 -20.74
C TRP A 803 12.32 -31.92 -21.28
N ALA A 804 12.72 -33.18 -21.05
CA ALA A 804 13.97 -33.76 -21.52
C ALA A 804 14.26 -33.46 -23.00
N GLY A 805 13.29 -33.62 -23.90
CA GLY A 805 13.46 -33.33 -25.34
C GLY A 805 13.74 -31.85 -25.69
N GLU A 806 13.43 -30.89 -24.81
CA GLU A 806 13.82 -29.48 -24.96
C GLU A 806 15.10 -29.13 -24.16
N LEU A 807 15.39 -29.84 -23.06
CA LEU A 807 16.52 -29.59 -22.16
C LEU A 807 17.81 -30.36 -22.50
N GLU A 808 17.72 -31.61 -22.96
CA GLU A 808 18.87 -32.40 -23.44
C GLU A 808 19.73 -31.63 -24.47
N PRO A 809 19.17 -31.04 -25.55
CA PRO A 809 19.97 -30.24 -26.48
C PRO A 809 20.42 -28.88 -25.94
N ALA A 810 19.91 -28.46 -24.77
CA ALA A 810 20.14 -27.13 -24.19
C ALA A 810 21.12 -27.10 -23.01
N HIS A 811 21.04 -28.03 -22.06
CA HIS A 811 21.66 -27.92 -20.72
C HIS A 811 23.15 -27.49 -20.73
N LYS A 812 24.00 -28.12 -21.55
CA LYS A 812 25.44 -27.76 -21.66
C LYS A 812 25.69 -26.36 -22.23
N LEU A 813 24.76 -25.85 -23.03
CA LEU A 813 24.78 -24.51 -23.63
C LEU A 813 24.02 -23.47 -22.79
N LEU A 814 23.26 -23.90 -21.78
CA LEU A 814 22.66 -23.04 -20.77
C LEU A 814 23.67 -22.67 -19.66
N LYS A 815 24.69 -23.48 -19.39
CA LYS A 815 25.67 -23.20 -18.31
C LYS A 815 26.22 -21.76 -18.30
N PRO A 816 26.70 -21.15 -19.41
CA PRO A 816 27.20 -19.77 -19.37
C PRO A 816 26.11 -18.73 -19.04
N LEU A 817 24.84 -19.01 -19.35
CA LEU A 817 23.70 -18.18 -18.99
C LEU A 817 23.33 -18.35 -17.50
N ILE A 818 23.50 -19.56 -16.95
CA ILE A 818 23.25 -19.90 -15.53
C ILE A 818 24.37 -19.37 -14.62
N ASP A 819 25.62 -19.42 -15.07
CA ASP A 819 26.80 -18.90 -14.37
C ASP A 819 26.75 -17.36 -14.24
N ALA A 820 26.14 -16.68 -15.21
CA ALA A 820 25.96 -15.23 -15.22
C ALA A 820 24.81 -14.72 -14.30
N VAL A 821 24.01 -15.61 -13.71
CA VAL A 821 22.94 -15.25 -12.76
C VAL A 821 23.44 -15.37 -11.33
N GLY A 822 23.17 -14.36 -10.49
CA GLY A 822 23.57 -14.31 -9.08
C GLY A 822 22.48 -13.75 -8.17
N ARG A 823 22.59 -14.02 -6.87
CA ARG A 823 21.68 -13.57 -5.81
C ARG A 823 22.12 -12.20 -5.30
N ILE A 824 21.20 -11.24 -5.24
CA ILE A 824 21.44 -9.91 -4.67
C ILE A 824 21.08 -9.96 -3.18
N ASP A 825 22.03 -9.55 -2.34
CA ASP A 825 21.93 -9.52 -0.88
C ASP A 825 22.30 -8.14 -0.32
N ILE A 826 21.51 -7.65 0.63
CA ILE A 826 21.87 -6.56 1.54
C ILE A 826 22.72 -7.15 2.68
N GLY A 827 23.87 -6.53 2.96
CA GLY A 827 24.71 -6.87 4.11
C GLY A 827 24.19 -6.27 5.42
N ARG A 828 24.17 -7.07 6.49
CA ARG A 828 23.79 -6.67 7.85
C ARG A 828 24.83 -7.17 8.88
N PRO A 829 24.82 -6.68 10.14
CA PRO A 829 25.74 -7.15 11.18
C PRO A 829 25.61 -8.64 11.52
N ASP A 830 24.44 -9.23 11.26
CA ASP A 830 24.07 -10.63 11.55
C ASP A 830 24.18 -11.58 10.34
N GLY A 831 24.36 -11.05 9.13
CA GLY A 831 24.50 -11.85 7.91
C GLY A 831 24.06 -11.13 6.63
N HIS A 832 23.63 -11.91 5.63
CA HIS A 832 23.16 -11.42 4.34
C HIS A 832 21.65 -11.64 4.20
N VAL A 833 20.92 -10.57 3.85
CA VAL A 833 19.48 -10.59 3.61
C VAL A 833 19.22 -10.47 2.11
N HIS A 834 18.67 -11.54 1.55
CA HIS A 834 18.31 -11.65 0.13
C HIS A 834 17.23 -10.61 -0.24
N VAL A 835 17.31 -10.08 -1.46
CA VAL A 835 16.34 -9.12 -2.00
C VAL A 835 15.90 -9.42 -3.43
N GLY A 836 16.69 -10.16 -4.21
CA GLY A 836 16.31 -10.59 -5.54
C GLY A 836 17.45 -11.28 -6.30
N THR A 837 17.25 -11.43 -7.60
CA THR A 837 18.18 -12.01 -8.57
C THR A 837 18.75 -10.91 -9.47
N GLY A 838 19.98 -11.07 -9.94
CA GLY A 838 20.59 -10.21 -10.95
C GLY A 838 21.39 -11.01 -11.97
N THR A 839 21.60 -10.46 -13.17
CA THR A 839 22.32 -11.13 -14.27
C THR A 839 23.41 -10.24 -14.86
N VAL A 840 24.61 -10.79 -15.11
CA VAL A 840 25.71 -10.06 -15.77
C VAL A 840 25.35 -9.78 -17.24
N ILE A 841 25.31 -8.50 -17.60
CA ILE A 841 25.00 -8.01 -18.96
C ILE A 841 26.20 -7.38 -19.68
N GLY A 842 27.27 -7.04 -18.95
CA GLY A 842 28.49 -6.42 -19.47
C GLY A 842 29.59 -6.41 -18.41
N ASP A 843 30.78 -5.89 -18.75
CA ASP A 843 31.90 -5.81 -17.81
C ASP A 843 31.57 -4.86 -16.66
N GLY A 844 31.37 -5.40 -15.46
CA GLY A 844 30.94 -4.64 -14.28
C GLY A 844 29.45 -4.26 -14.26
N LEU A 845 28.62 -4.81 -15.14
CA LEU A 845 27.20 -4.43 -15.31
C LEU A 845 26.24 -5.57 -14.98
N ILE A 846 25.31 -5.33 -14.04
CA ILE A 846 24.25 -6.29 -13.65
C ILE A 846 22.86 -5.71 -13.99
N MET A 847 22.02 -6.49 -14.67
CA MET A 847 20.59 -6.20 -14.84
C MET A 847 19.77 -6.85 -13.73
N THR A 848 18.80 -6.11 -13.18
CA THR A 848 17.77 -6.60 -12.24
C THR A 848 16.48 -5.76 -12.39
N ASN A 849 15.52 -5.88 -11.48
CA ASN A 849 14.28 -5.10 -11.46
C ASN A 849 14.42 -3.72 -10.81
N ARG A 850 13.51 -2.79 -11.16
CA ARG A 850 13.36 -1.49 -10.51
C ARG A 850 12.88 -1.63 -9.07
N HIS A 851 12.02 -2.60 -8.77
CA HIS A 851 11.56 -2.83 -7.39
C HIS A 851 12.62 -3.50 -6.50
N VAL A 852 13.50 -4.34 -7.06
CA VAL A 852 14.60 -4.99 -6.28
C VAL A 852 15.54 -3.92 -5.73
N ILE A 853 15.83 -2.86 -6.48
CA ILE A 853 16.65 -1.76 -5.98
C ILE A 853 15.92 -0.88 -4.95
N GLU A 854 14.58 -0.87 -4.88
CA GLU A 854 13.85 -0.11 -3.82
C GLU A 854 14.12 -0.65 -2.41
N ALA A 855 14.61 -1.89 -2.28
CA ALA A 855 14.99 -2.45 -0.99
C ALA A 855 16.29 -1.83 -0.42
N PHE A 856 17.12 -1.19 -1.26
CA PHE A 856 18.46 -0.73 -0.87
C PHE A 856 18.93 0.60 -1.50
N CYS A 857 18.15 1.21 -2.39
CA CYS A 857 18.46 2.48 -3.05
C CYS A 857 17.29 3.46 -2.96
N GLU A 858 17.61 4.70 -2.62
CA GLU A 858 16.66 5.82 -2.63
C GLU A 858 16.87 6.66 -3.89
N PRO A 859 15.82 7.04 -4.64
CA PRO A 859 15.95 8.00 -5.72
C PRO A 859 16.33 9.39 -5.17
N ILE A 860 17.32 10.02 -5.79
CA ILE A 860 17.76 11.39 -5.46
C ILE A 860 17.04 12.37 -6.39
N PRO A 861 16.47 13.49 -5.88
CA PRO A 861 15.94 14.55 -6.72
C PRO A 861 16.97 15.12 -7.71
N SER A 862 16.52 15.48 -8.91
CA SER A 862 17.37 16.16 -9.91
C SER A 862 16.54 17.11 -10.76
N SER A 863 17.06 18.31 -11.02
CA SER A 863 16.41 19.36 -11.82
C SER A 863 16.57 19.18 -13.33
N ASP A 864 17.49 18.31 -13.77
CA ASP A 864 17.75 17.95 -15.17
C ASP A 864 16.92 16.73 -15.65
N GLY A 865 16.09 16.15 -14.78
CA GLY A 865 15.32 14.93 -15.05
C GLY A 865 16.12 13.62 -15.04
N THR A 866 17.44 13.66 -14.82
CA THR A 866 18.25 12.43 -14.68
C THR A 866 17.99 11.75 -13.35
N GLN A 867 17.65 10.46 -13.36
CA GLN A 867 17.50 9.70 -12.14
C GLN A 867 18.86 9.27 -11.60
N LYS A 868 19.14 9.66 -10.37
CA LYS A 868 20.33 9.31 -9.60
C LYS A 868 19.87 8.56 -8.35
N PHE A 869 20.66 7.65 -7.82
CA PHE A 869 20.28 6.80 -6.69
C PHE A 869 21.29 6.91 -5.55
N LEU A 870 20.83 6.70 -4.32
CA LEU A 870 21.65 6.65 -3.12
C LEU A 870 21.50 5.28 -2.48
N LEU A 871 22.57 4.47 -2.51
CA LEU A 871 22.67 3.21 -1.77
C LEU A 871 22.50 3.50 -0.27
N ASN A 872 21.38 3.06 0.31
CA ASN A 872 21.04 3.28 1.72
C ASN A 872 21.60 2.19 2.66
N ALA A 873 22.17 1.13 2.09
CA ALA A 873 22.76 -0.03 2.76
C ALA A 873 23.95 -0.59 1.95
N PRO A 874 24.83 -1.43 2.54
CA PRO A 874 25.84 -2.16 1.76
C PRO A 874 25.18 -3.31 1.00
N VAL A 875 25.48 -3.45 -0.29
CA VAL A 875 24.81 -4.41 -1.19
C VAL A 875 25.84 -5.22 -1.98
N SER A 876 25.50 -6.47 -2.26
CA SER A 876 26.35 -7.40 -3.01
C SER A 876 25.53 -8.30 -3.93
N ILE A 877 26.19 -8.87 -4.93
CA ILE A 877 25.68 -10.01 -5.71
C ILE A 877 26.61 -11.21 -5.54
N CYS A 878 26.07 -12.40 -5.29
CA CYS A 878 26.83 -13.64 -5.19
C CYS A 878 26.39 -14.65 -6.25
N PHE A 879 27.36 -15.19 -7.01
CA PHE A 879 27.09 -16.11 -8.12
C PHE A 879 27.12 -17.60 -7.72
N ASP A 880 27.38 -17.86 -6.44
CA ASP A 880 27.30 -19.16 -5.81
C ASP A 880 25.88 -19.74 -5.81
N GLU A 881 25.76 -21.07 -5.78
CA GLU A 881 24.48 -21.78 -5.80
C GLU A 881 23.70 -21.59 -4.50
N ALA A 882 24.35 -21.52 -3.33
CA ALA A 882 23.68 -21.22 -2.07
C ALA A 882 23.81 -19.74 -1.63
N ALA A 883 24.57 -18.94 -2.39
CA ALA A 883 25.04 -17.60 -2.02
C ALA A 883 25.81 -17.56 -0.68
N LEU A 884 26.53 -18.65 -0.36
CA LEU A 884 27.33 -18.82 0.86
C LEU A 884 28.84 -18.69 0.63
N ASP A 885 29.31 -18.90 -0.60
CA ASP A 885 30.73 -18.70 -0.95
C ASP A 885 31.06 -17.22 -1.15
N GLU A 886 31.61 -16.60 -0.10
CA GLU A 886 32.10 -15.21 -0.12
C GLU A 886 33.18 -14.95 -1.17
N SER A 887 33.91 -15.98 -1.65
CA SER A 887 34.87 -15.80 -2.76
C SER A 887 34.18 -15.55 -4.10
N ARG A 888 32.86 -15.78 -4.20
CA ARG A 888 32.01 -15.55 -5.36
C ARG A 888 31.03 -14.36 -5.18
N ARG A 889 31.19 -13.59 -4.10
CA ARG A 889 30.44 -12.35 -3.82
C ARG A 889 31.16 -11.13 -4.40
N PHE A 890 30.40 -10.19 -4.95
CA PHE A 890 30.87 -8.95 -5.58
C PHE A 890 30.06 -7.76 -5.04
N VAL A 891 30.72 -6.70 -4.63
CA VAL A 891 30.10 -5.46 -4.11
C VAL A 891 29.41 -4.68 -5.23
N VAL A 892 28.18 -4.22 -4.96
CA VAL A 892 27.46 -3.23 -5.77
C VAL A 892 27.94 -1.83 -5.40
N LYS A 893 28.31 -1.02 -6.39
CA LYS A 893 28.88 0.32 -6.23
C LYS A 893 27.87 1.44 -6.41
N ASP A 894 26.98 1.31 -7.40
CA ASP A 894 26.02 2.34 -7.81
C ASP A 894 24.88 1.74 -8.67
N VAL A 895 23.84 2.53 -8.93
CA VAL A 895 22.78 2.25 -9.92
C VAL A 895 22.93 3.21 -11.09
N LEU A 896 23.29 2.70 -12.25
CA LEU A 896 23.58 3.50 -13.44
C LEU A 896 22.30 4.02 -14.13
N THR A 897 21.24 3.20 -14.13
CA THR A 897 19.92 3.60 -14.62
C THR A 897 18.84 2.67 -14.08
N ALA A 898 17.60 3.14 -14.02
CA ALA A 898 16.43 2.32 -13.71
C ALA A 898 15.16 2.95 -14.28
N GLY A 899 14.09 2.16 -14.40
CA GLY A 899 12.80 2.65 -14.88
C GLY A 899 12.24 3.80 -14.03
N PRO A 900 11.54 4.78 -14.64
CA PRO A 900 11.44 6.10 -14.07
C PRO A 900 10.36 6.22 -12.98
N TRP A 901 9.45 5.24 -12.90
CA TRP A 901 8.43 5.17 -11.85
C TRP A 901 8.86 4.22 -10.75
N ARG A 902 8.55 4.59 -9.51
CA ARG A 902 8.57 3.65 -8.39
C ARG A 902 7.49 2.59 -8.61
N ILE A 903 7.84 1.32 -8.46
CA ILE A 903 6.89 0.20 -8.65
C ILE A 903 5.94 0.18 -7.46
N GLY A 904 6.49 0.15 -6.24
CA GLY A 904 5.73 0.07 -4.99
C GLY A 904 5.22 -1.35 -4.70
N GLU A 905 4.19 -1.44 -3.85
CA GLU A 905 3.68 -2.72 -3.34
C GLU A 905 2.89 -3.54 -4.40
N VAL A 906 2.52 -2.90 -5.51
CA VAL A 906 1.70 -3.46 -6.60
C VAL A 906 2.45 -3.32 -7.93
N ALA A 907 2.66 -4.43 -8.64
CA ALA A 907 3.29 -4.47 -9.95
C ALA A 907 2.32 -4.05 -11.04
N ASP A 908 2.24 -2.74 -11.27
CA ASP A 908 1.63 -2.13 -12.44
C ASP A 908 2.45 -2.46 -13.70
N VAL A 909 1.86 -3.23 -14.62
CA VAL A 909 2.49 -3.65 -15.89
C VAL A 909 2.72 -2.49 -16.87
N GLY A 910 2.07 -1.35 -16.64
CA GLY A 910 2.30 -0.09 -17.36
C GLY A 910 3.55 0.67 -16.88
N LYS A 911 4.22 0.21 -15.82
CA LYS A 911 5.54 0.72 -15.37
C LYS A 911 6.68 -0.14 -15.90
N LEU A 912 7.86 0.47 -16.01
CA LEU A 912 9.09 -0.17 -16.49
C LEU A 912 9.90 -0.74 -15.31
N ASP A 913 9.79 -2.04 -15.05
CA ASP A 913 10.43 -2.70 -13.89
C ASP A 913 11.84 -3.25 -14.20
N ILE A 914 12.78 -2.34 -14.50
CA ILE A 914 14.18 -2.67 -14.82
C ILE A 914 15.17 -1.72 -14.13
N ALA A 915 16.36 -2.22 -13.79
CA ALA A 915 17.49 -1.47 -13.28
C ALA A 915 18.83 -2.07 -13.76
N VAL A 916 19.87 -1.22 -13.84
CA VAL A 916 21.26 -1.62 -14.08
C VAL A 916 22.16 -1.13 -12.94
N LEU A 917 22.95 -2.05 -12.38
CA LEU A 917 23.90 -1.80 -11.31
C LEU A 917 25.33 -1.79 -11.84
N GLU A 918 26.19 -0.93 -11.29
CA GLU A 918 27.64 -1.10 -11.38
C GLU A 918 28.12 -2.01 -10.24
N VAL A 919 28.94 -3.02 -10.57
CA VAL A 919 29.61 -3.91 -9.60
C VAL A 919 31.12 -3.87 -9.76
N GLU A 920 31.86 -4.39 -8.79
CA GLU A 920 33.29 -4.68 -8.96
C GLU A 920 33.53 -5.80 -10.00
N THR A 921 34.50 -5.61 -10.89
CA THR A 921 34.87 -6.58 -11.95
C THR A 921 35.83 -7.65 -11.44
N THR A 922 36.46 -7.42 -10.29
CA THR A 922 37.26 -8.36 -9.52
C THR A 922 37.06 -8.06 -8.04
N ASN A 923 36.70 -9.07 -7.25
CA ASN A 923 36.33 -8.90 -5.85
C ASN A 923 37.53 -8.94 -4.88
N ALA A 924 37.23 -8.76 -3.59
CA ALA A 924 38.22 -8.82 -2.51
C ALA A 924 38.98 -10.17 -2.39
N ALA A 925 38.44 -11.26 -2.95
CA ALA A 925 39.10 -12.57 -3.02
C ALA A 925 39.97 -12.75 -4.28
N GLY A 926 39.97 -11.78 -5.20
CA GLY A 926 40.68 -11.85 -6.49
C GLY A 926 39.94 -12.63 -7.58
N ALA A 927 38.70 -13.07 -7.33
CA ALA A 927 37.87 -13.69 -8.35
C ALA A 927 37.32 -12.63 -9.32
N ARG A 928 37.29 -12.96 -10.61
CA ARG A 928 36.68 -12.10 -11.66
C ARG A 928 35.18 -12.32 -11.74
N LEU A 929 34.45 -11.27 -12.12
CA LEU A 929 33.03 -11.34 -12.42
C LEU A 929 32.76 -12.39 -13.53
N PRO A 930 31.65 -13.15 -13.50
CA PRO A 930 31.30 -14.08 -14.57
C PRO A 930 31.19 -13.40 -15.94
N ALA A 931 31.36 -14.18 -17.01
CA ALA A 931 31.24 -13.66 -18.37
C ALA A 931 29.81 -13.15 -18.64
N PRO A 932 29.64 -12.00 -19.34
CA PRO A 932 28.31 -11.47 -19.68
C PRO A 932 27.44 -12.46 -20.45
N ALA A 933 26.17 -12.55 -20.05
CA ALA A 933 25.17 -13.32 -20.75
C ALA A 933 24.85 -12.69 -22.12
N PRO A 934 24.67 -13.47 -23.21
CA PRO A 934 24.25 -12.92 -24.49
C PRO A 934 22.71 -12.77 -24.58
N SER A 935 22.26 -11.63 -25.11
CA SER A 935 20.84 -11.29 -25.32
C SER A 935 20.28 -11.71 -26.68
N GLY A 936 18.96 -11.74 -26.81
CA GLY A 936 18.25 -12.11 -28.04
C GLY A 936 16.73 -11.98 -27.91
N ARG A 937 16.01 -12.07 -29.04
CA ARG A 937 14.53 -12.00 -29.06
C ARG A 937 13.89 -13.26 -28.47
N LEU A 938 12.80 -13.13 -27.72
CA LEU A 938 11.96 -14.26 -27.37
C LEU A 938 11.11 -14.72 -28.57
N PRO A 939 10.92 -16.03 -28.79
CA PRO A 939 10.01 -16.54 -29.81
C PRO A 939 8.56 -16.49 -29.32
N VAL A 940 7.87 -15.36 -29.53
CA VAL A 940 6.51 -15.08 -29.02
C VAL A 940 5.35 -15.85 -29.72
N GLU A 941 5.56 -17.13 -30.03
CA GLU A 941 4.52 -18.08 -30.47
C GLU A 941 3.92 -18.83 -29.26
N ALA A 942 2.79 -18.34 -28.73
CA ALA A 942 2.13 -18.90 -27.54
C ALA A 942 1.81 -20.41 -27.69
N GLY A 943 2.08 -21.18 -26.62
CA GLY A 943 1.90 -22.64 -26.58
C GLY A 943 3.20 -23.43 -26.82
N ASN A 944 3.10 -24.67 -27.33
CA ASN A 944 4.18 -25.67 -27.39
C ASN A 944 5.43 -25.30 -28.25
N ARG A 945 5.61 -24.05 -28.68
CA ARG A 945 6.77 -23.58 -29.48
C ARG A 945 7.54 -22.43 -28.82
N SER A 946 7.05 -21.91 -27.69
CA SER A 946 7.68 -20.86 -26.87
C SER A 946 8.20 -21.42 -25.54
N GLY A 947 8.92 -22.55 -25.60
CA GLY A 947 9.65 -23.08 -24.46
C GLY A 947 10.70 -22.09 -23.94
N LEU A 948 10.70 -21.89 -22.62
CA LEU A 948 11.63 -21.01 -21.90
C LEU A 948 12.07 -21.64 -20.59
N VAL A 949 13.15 -21.10 -20.02
CA VAL A 949 13.51 -21.32 -18.63
C VAL A 949 13.70 -19.99 -17.92
N VAL A 950 13.33 -19.96 -16.64
CA VAL A 950 13.62 -18.86 -15.71
C VAL A 950 14.72 -19.34 -14.78
N VAL A 951 15.78 -18.55 -14.61
CA VAL A 951 16.91 -18.88 -13.73
C VAL A 951 17.08 -17.79 -12.68
N GLY A 952 16.98 -18.15 -11.40
CA GLY A 952 17.02 -17.22 -10.27
C GLY A 952 16.95 -17.91 -8.91
N TYR A 953 16.70 -17.12 -7.86
CA TYR A 953 16.77 -17.58 -6.46
C TYR A 953 15.39 -17.46 -5.78
N PRO A 954 14.62 -18.56 -5.62
CA PRO A 954 13.41 -18.56 -4.79
C PRO A 954 13.73 -18.31 -3.31
N ALA A 955 13.12 -17.28 -2.71
CA ALA A 955 13.15 -17.04 -1.27
C ALA A 955 12.18 -17.94 -0.50
N ARG A 956 12.41 -18.10 0.81
CA ARG A 956 11.50 -18.82 1.70
C ARG A 956 10.21 -18.00 1.91
N PRO A 957 9.01 -18.59 1.83
CA PRO A 957 7.77 -17.90 2.20
C PRO A 957 7.77 -17.43 3.67
N VAL A 958 7.16 -16.29 3.93
CA VAL A 958 6.91 -15.80 5.30
C VAL A 958 5.71 -16.54 5.88
N LEU A 959 5.93 -17.35 6.93
CA LEU A 959 4.86 -18.07 7.62
C LEU A 959 4.24 -17.16 8.70
N SER A 960 2.94 -16.86 8.57
CA SER A 960 2.13 -16.29 9.65
C SER A 960 1.57 -17.41 10.54
N ALA A 961 1.28 -17.08 11.80
CA ALA A 961 0.69 -18.02 12.76
C ALA A 961 -0.76 -17.63 13.05
N ASP A 962 -1.70 -18.56 12.85
CA ASP A 962 -3.07 -18.38 13.34
C ASP A 962 -3.08 -18.42 14.88
N THR A 963 -3.61 -17.36 15.49
CA THR A 963 -3.76 -17.21 16.94
C THR A 963 -5.22 -17.35 17.40
N ALA A 964 -6.18 -17.52 16.47
CA ALA A 964 -7.60 -17.63 16.79
C ALA A 964 -8.03 -19.08 17.13
N THR A 965 -7.42 -20.09 16.50
CA THR A 965 -7.82 -21.51 16.70
C THR A 965 -6.87 -22.32 17.58
N GLY A 966 -5.58 -21.96 17.63
CA GLY A 966 -4.54 -22.77 18.25
C GLY A 966 -4.11 -24.00 17.45
N GLU A 967 -4.68 -24.23 16.26
CA GLU A 967 -4.20 -25.23 15.30
C GLU A 967 -3.44 -24.54 14.16
N THR A 968 -2.22 -25.01 13.86
CA THR A 968 -1.45 -24.53 12.71
C THR A 968 -2.01 -25.11 11.40
N ALA A 969 -3.17 -24.59 10.97
CA ALA A 969 -3.80 -24.91 9.70
C ALA A 969 -3.07 -24.25 8.52
N ASP A 970 -1.81 -24.64 8.32
CA ASP A 970 -0.88 -24.06 7.35
C ASP A 970 -1.35 -24.29 5.88
N PRO A 971 -1.76 -23.23 5.15
CA PRO A 971 -2.17 -23.34 3.74
C PRO A 971 -1.00 -23.60 2.79
N TRP A 972 0.23 -23.29 3.23
CA TRP A 972 1.45 -23.28 2.43
C TRP A 972 2.43 -24.41 2.80
N ALA A 973 2.08 -25.28 3.76
CA ALA A 973 2.82 -26.50 4.08
C ALA A 973 3.12 -27.36 2.84
N GLN A 974 2.21 -27.35 1.85
CA GLN A 974 2.31 -28.09 0.59
C GLN A 974 3.24 -27.41 -0.44
N VAL A 975 3.72 -26.18 -0.18
CA VAL A 975 4.68 -25.45 -1.02
C VAL A 975 6.12 -25.58 -0.51
N GLN A 976 6.31 -26.02 0.75
CA GLN A 976 7.61 -26.44 1.28
C GLN A 976 8.19 -27.61 0.48
N ASP A 977 7.30 -28.51 0.01
CA ASP A 977 7.63 -29.65 -0.85
C ASP A 977 7.99 -29.29 -2.31
N VAL A 978 7.82 -28.04 -2.75
CA VAL A 978 8.00 -27.64 -4.18
C VAL A 978 9.45 -27.31 -4.54
N PHE A 979 10.29 -27.03 -3.53
CA PHE A 979 11.69 -26.63 -3.70
C PHE A 979 12.65 -27.51 -2.86
N ASP A 980 12.25 -28.71 -2.46
CA ASP A 980 13.04 -29.61 -1.59
C ASP A 980 13.56 -28.91 -0.30
N ASP A 981 12.80 -27.96 0.27
CA ASP A 981 13.18 -27.02 1.36
C ASP A 981 14.42 -26.12 1.06
N ALA A 982 14.98 -26.19 -0.16
CA ALA A 982 16.24 -25.58 -0.61
C ALA A 982 16.13 -24.08 -0.98
N TYR A 983 15.39 -23.31 -0.18
CA TYR A 983 15.18 -21.88 -0.40
C TYR A 983 16.48 -21.06 -0.30
N GLY A 984 16.52 -19.95 -1.04
CA GLY A 984 17.69 -19.07 -1.13
C GLY A 984 18.80 -19.58 -2.05
N THR A 985 18.60 -20.73 -2.71
CA THR A 985 19.56 -21.35 -3.64
C THR A 985 19.14 -21.19 -5.11
N LYS A 986 20.11 -21.26 -6.03
CA LYS A 986 19.89 -21.05 -7.47
C LYS A 986 19.05 -22.19 -8.06
N HIS A 987 17.95 -21.82 -8.72
CA HIS A 987 17.03 -22.75 -9.38
C HIS A 987 16.85 -22.42 -10.86
N LEU A 988 16.48 -23.45 -11.62
CA LEU A 988 16.02 -23.36 -13.01
C LEU A 988 14.58 -23.89 -13.09
N SER A 989 13.67 -23.08 -13.62
CA SER A 989 12.25 -23.42 -13.77
C SER A 989 11.84 -23.41 -15.23
N VAL A 990 11.29 -24.53 -15.72
CA VAL A 990 10.79 -24.67 -17.09
C VAL A 990 9.38 -24.10 -17.27
N GLY A 991 9.10 -23.50 -18.44
CA GLY A 991 7.75 -23.06 -18.79
C GLY A 991 7.60 -22.56 -20.22
N ARG A 992 6.45 -21.95 -20.50
CA ARG A 992 6.07 -21.43 -21.82
C ARG A 992 5.43 -20.05 -21.73
N ILE A 993 5.44 -19.30 -22.82
CA ILE A 993 4.72 -18.02 -22.94
C ILE A 993 3.21 -18.29 -23.01
N VAL A 994 2.45 -17.56 -22.19
CA VAL A 994 0.98 -17.65 -22.05
C VAL A 994 0.30 -16.58 -22.89
N ASN A 995 0.56 -15.29 -22.60
CA ASN A 995 0.13 -14.13 -23.38
C ASN A 995 1.36 -13.28 -23.74
N LYS A 996 1.33 -12.64 -24.90
CA LYS A 996 2.42 -11.84 -25.49
C LYS A 996 2.41 -10.37 -25.05
N PRO A 997 3.46 -9.59 -25.34
CA PRO A 997 3.38 -8.13 -25.26
C PRO A 997 2.27 -7.57 -26.14
N GLY A 998 1.48 -6.65 -25.58
CA GLY A 998 0.25 -6.13 -26.19
C GLY A 998 -0.99 -7.04 -26.08
N GLU A 999 -0.88 -8.23 -25.46
CA GLU A 999 -2.04 -9.08 -25.10
C GLU A 999 -2.42 -8.97 -23.61
N ILE A 1000 -1.71 -8.14 -22.83
CA ILE A 1000 -1.94 -7.93 -21.39
C ILE A 1000 -2.76 -6.65 -21.15
N VAL A 1001 -3.82 -6.75 -20.35
CA VAL A 1001 -4.61 -5.58 -19.90
C VAL A 1001 -3.74 -4.70 -18.98
N GLY A 1002 -3.68 -3.41 -19.27
CA GLY A 1002 -2.83 -2.43 -18.57
C GLY A 1002 -1.44 -2.21 -19.19
N ASP A 1003 -0.98 -3.11 -20.08
CA ASP A 1003 0.29 -2.93 -20.80
C ASP A 1003 0.08 -2.09 -22.08
N GLU A 1004 -0.20 -0.79 -21.91
CA GLU A 1004 -0.43 0.14 -23.04
C GLU A 1004 0.79 0.27 -23.97
N ARG A 1005 1.99 0.00 -23.46
CA ARG A 1005 3.27 0.09 -24.20
C ARG A 1005 3.65 -1.20 -24.91
N GLY A 1006 2.94 -2.30 -24.65
CA GLY A 1006 3.21 -3.60 -25.27
C GLY A 1006 4.61 -4.14 -24.97
N TRP A 1007 5.06 -4.04 -23.72
CA TRP A 1007 6.41 -4.44 -23.29
C TRP A 1007 6.48 -5.57 -22.25
N ALA A 1008 5.33 -6.09 -21.79
CA ALA A 1008 5.25 -7.16 -20.80
C ALA A 1008 4.62 -8.41 -21.39
N PHE A 1009 5.16 -9.58 -21.08
CA PHE A 1009 4.56 -10.88 -21.43
C PHE A 1009 4.33 -11.71 -20.18
N THR A 1010 3.59 -12.81 -20.34
CA THR A 1010 3.32 -13.75 -19.25
C THR A 1010 3.81 -15.14 -19.58
N HIS A 1011 4.22 -15.88 -18.55
CA HIS A 1011 4.70 -17.26 -18.64
C HIS A 1011 4.10 -18.14 -17.53
N ASP A 1012 4.25 -19.46 -17.67
CA ASP A 1012 3.74 -20.46 -16.72
C ASP A 1012 4.83 -21.25 -15.97
N ALA A 1013 6.10 -20.82 -16.04
CA ALA A 1013 7.17 -21.42 -15.26
C ALA A 1013 6.99 -21.17 -13.75
N THR A 1014 7.28 -22.15 -12.92
CA THR A 1014 7.12 -22.06 -11.45
C THR A 1014 8.16 -21.12 -10.84
N THR A 1015 7.71 -20.08 -10.14
CA THR A 1015 8.58 -19.14 -9.40
C THR A 1015 7.96 -18.78 -8.05
N LEU A 1016 8.80 -18.22 -7.16
CA LEU A 1016 8.41 -17.56 -5.91
C LEU A 1016 9.10 -16.19 -5.82
N ALA A 1017 8.77 -15.39 -4.80
CA ALA A 1017 9.47 -14.15 -4.50
C ALA A 1017 11.00 -14.36 -4.41
N GLY A 1018 11.79 -13.33 -4.73
CA GLY A 1018 13.25 -13.43 -4.89
C GLY A 1018 13.73 -13.84 -6.29
N ASN A 1019 12.88 -14.50 -7.09
CA ASN A 1019 13.12 -14.65 -8.53
C ASN A 1019 12.92 -13.32 -9.30
N SER A 1020 12.51 -12.25 -8.65
CA SER A 1020 12.57 -10.88 -9.19
C SER A 1020 13.98 -10.60 -9.74
N GLY A 1021 14.07 -10.23 -11.02
CA GLY A 1021 15.33 -10.00 -11.72
C GLY A 1021 15.94 -11.25 -12.36
N ALA A 1022 15.24 -12.39 -12.31
CA ALA A 1022 15.65 -13.62 -12.96
C ALA A 1022 15.64 -13.51 -14.49
N ALA A 1023 16.67 -14.11 -15.10
CA ALA A 1023 16.81 -14.19 -16.55
C ALA A 1023 15.76 -15.13 -17.15
N VAL A 1024 14.99 -14.64 -18.13
CA VAL A 1024 14.10 -15.48 -18.95
C VAL A 1024 14.81 -15.82 -20.26
N ILE A 1025 15.14 -17.10 -20.41
CA ILE A 1025 15.97 -17.64 -21.49
C ILE A 1025 15.09 -18.43 -22.47
N SER A 1026 15.25 -18.16 -23.76
CA SER A 1026 14.62 -18.94 -24.83
C SER A 1026 15.25 -20.34 -24.95
N LEU A 1027 14.43 -21.41 -24.94
CA LEU A 1027 14.87 -22.77 -25.30
C LEU A 1027 14.96 -22.98 -26.82
N ARG A 1028 14.54 -22.01 -27.64
CA ARG A 1028 14.81 -22.00 -29.08
C ARG A 1028 16.23 -21.48 -29.34
N ARG A 1029 17.02 -22.22 -30.12
CA ARG A 1029 18.39 -21.83 -30.53
C ARG A 1029 18.38 -20.56 -31.42
N PRO A 1030 19.38 -19.66 -31.27
CA PRO A 1030 20.43 -19.66 -30.25
C PRO A 1030 19.88 -19.35 -28.85
N TYR A 1031 20.35 -20.07 -27.83
CA TYR A 1031 19.96 -19.81 -26.43
C TYR A 1031 20.46 -18.42 -26.02
N ARG A 1032 19.53 -17.61 -25.51
CA ARG A 1032 19.70 -16.18 -25.21
C ARG A 1032 18.72 -15.73 -24.13
N ILE A 1033 19.11 -14.72 -23.36
CA ILE A 1033 18.17 -13.97 -22.50
C ILE A 1033 17.37 -13.04 -23.40
N GLY A 1034 16.04 -13.09 -23.29
CA GLY A 1034 15.15 -12.16 -24.00
C GLY A 1034 14.08 -11.53 -23.13
N GLY A 1035 13.98 -11.93 -21.86
CA GLY A 1035 13.08 -11.31 -20.90
C GLY A 1035 13.64 -11.27 -19.48
N LEU A 1036 12.98 -10.45 -18.66
CA LEU A 1036 13.31 -10.21 -17.24
C LEU A 1036 12.07 -10.47 -16.39
N HIS A 1037 12.09 -11.49 -15.53
CA HIS A 1037 10.95 -11.79 -14.64
C HIS A 1037 10.85 -10.77 -13.51
N PHE A 1038 9.62 -10.33 -13.19
CA PHE A 1038 9.39 -9.27 -12.21
C PHE A 1038 8.26 -9.51 -11.19
N GLY A 1039 7.33 -10.43 -11.44
CA GLY A 1039 6.22 -10.67 -10.52
C GLY A 1039 5.31 -11.82 -10.95
N GLY A 1040 4.30 -12.15 -10.14
CA GLY A 1040 3.49 -13.34 -10.37
C GLY A 1040 2.16 -13.37 -9.64
N GLN A 1041 1.14 -13.90 -10.32
CA GLN A 1041 -0.12 -14.31 -9.69
C GLN A 1041 -0.05 -15.79 -9.35
N ALA A 1042 -0.07 -16.08 -8.04
CA ALA A 1042 -0.17 -17.42 -7.51
C ALA A 1042 -1.23 -18.24 -8.26
N LEU A 1043 -0.87 -19.45 -8.66
CA LEU A 1043 -1.71 -20.41 -9.38
C LEU A 1043 -2.28 -19.93 -10.73
N ARG A 1044 -1.87 -18.76 -11.26
CA ARG A 1044 -2.38 -18.18 -12.52
C ARG A 1044 -1.31 -18.02 -13.59
N GLN A 1045 -0.46 -17.01 -13.48
CA GLN A 1045 0.54 -16.65 -14.49
C GLN A 1045 1.63 -15.77 -13.87
N ASN A 1046 2.84 -15.89 -14.40
CA ASN A 1046 3.99 -15.08 -14.01
C ASN A 1046 4.31 -14.05 -15.09
N PHE A 1047 4.86 -12.90 -14.70
CA PHE A 1047 5.06 -11.74 -15.55
C PHE A 1047 6.55 -11.47 -15.78
N ALA A 1048 6.88 -11.00 -16.98
CA ALA A 1048 8.23 -10.63 -17.37
C ALA A 1048 8.20 -9.55 -18.45
N HIS A 1049 9.20 -8.67 -18.50
CA HIS A 1049 9.35 -7.72 -19.60
C HIS A 1049 10.07 -8.36 -20.79
N ASP A 1050 9.67 -8.03 -22.02
CA ASP A 1050 10.42 -8.37 -23.24
C ASP A 1050 11.48 -7.29 -23.52
N LEU A 1051 12.76 -7.69 -23.56
CA LEU A 1051 13.89 -6.77 -23.70
C LEU A 1051 13.96 -6.11 -25.10
N SER A 1052 13.38 -6.76 -26.12
CA SER A 1052 13.29 -6.24 -27.48
C SER A 1052 12.21 -5.16 -27.58
N ALA A 1053 11.09 -5.35 -26.85
CA ALA A 1053 10.04 -4.36 -26.73
C ALA A 1053 10.53 -3.12 -25.97
N ILE A 1054 11.18 -3.29 -24.79
CA ILE A 1054 11.78 -2.17 -24.03
C ILE A 1054 12.70 -1.32 -24.91
N ARG A 1055 13.66 -1.95 -25.62
CA ARG A 1055 14.60 -1.23 -26.51
C ARG A 1055 13.90 -0.49 -27.65
N THR A 1056 12.71 -0.94 -28.06
CA THR A 1056 11.90 -0.25 -29.06
C THR A 1056 11.25 0.99 -28.46
N VAL A 1057 10.47 0.84 -27.38
CA VAL A 1057 9.74 1.96 -26.76
C VAL A 1057 10.70 3.04 -26.22
N VAL A 1058 11.79 2.65 -25.55
CA VAL A 1058 12.78 3.59 -24.98
C VAL A 1058 13.56 4.37 -26.06
N ARG A 1059 13.67 3.85 -27.30
CA ARG A 1059 14.32 4.61 -28.39
C ARG A 1059 13.51 5.83 -28.82
N ASP A 1060 12.19 5.75 -28.69
CA ASP A 1060 11.24 6.81 -29.00
C ASP A 1060 11.01 7.69 -27.75
N GLU A 1061 10.76 7.09 -26.59
CA GLU A 1061 10.62 7.73 -25.26
C GLU A 1061 11.98 7.79 -24.50
N ARG A 1062 12.98 8.48 -25.06
CA ARG A 1062 14.38 8.51 -24.57
C ARG A 1062 14.61 8.98 -23.13
N GLN A 1063 13.60 9.55 -22.47
CA GLN A 1063 13.70 10.01 -21.08
C GLN A 1063 13.40 8.90 -20.05
N MET A 1064 12.93 7.72 -20.47
CA MET A 1064 12.58 6.64 -19.52
C MET A 1064 13.77 5.89 -18.94
N LEU A 1065 14.86 5.72 -19.69
CA LEU A 1065 15.95 4.81 -19.32
C LEU A 1065 17.20 5.12 -20.15
N ASP A 1066 18.39 5.12 -19.53
CA ASP A 1066 19.64 5.28 -20.28
C ASP A 1066 20.04 3.94 -20.95
N LEU A 1067 19.93 3.90 -22.28
CA LEU A 1067 20.35 2.74 -23.07
C LEU A 1067 21.87 2.56 -23.09
N ALA A 1068 22.68 3.59 -22.81
CA ALA A 1068 24.14 3.46 -22.76
C ALA A 1068 24.60 2.64 -21.55
N ALA A 1069 23.95 2.79 -20.40
CA ALA A 1069 24.20 2.01 -19.19
C ALA A 1069 24.06 0.48 -19.39
N PHE A 1070 23.35 0.01 -20.42
CA PHE A 1070 23.25 -1.42 -20.76
C PHE A 1070 24.47 -1.99 -21.50
N GLY A 1071 25.48 -1.18 -21.85
CA GLY A 1071 26.71 -1.66 -22.50
C GLY A 1071 26.49 -2.36 -23.85
N GLY A 1072 25.37 -2.06 -24.54
CA GLY A 1072 24.96 -2.74 -25.77
C GLY A 1072 24.20 -4.05 -25.57
N PHE A 1073 23.91 -4.49 -24.34
CA PHE A 1073 23.13 -5.72 -24.09
C PHE A 1073 21.71 -5.65 -24.68
N LEU A 1074 21.08 -4.47 -24.71
CA LEU A 1074 19.79 -4.27 -25.37
C LEU A 1074 19.89 -4.14 -26.91
N ASP A 1075 21.09 -4.14 -27.51
CA ASP A 1075 21.26 -4.10 -28.97
C ASP A 1075 21.04 -5.46 -29.66
N ILE A 1076 19.90 -6.07 -29.32
CA ILE A 1076 19.38 -7.34 -29.83
C ILE A 1076 19.29 -7.31 -31.38
N PRO A 1077 19.83 -8.34 -32.08
CA PRO A 1077 19.64 -8.54 -33.52
C PRO A 1077 18.18 -8.78 -33.94
#